data_AF-A0A7K8VGH3-F1
#
_entry.id   AF-A0A7K8VGH3-F1
#
_cell.length_a   1.000
_cell.length_b   1.000
_cell.length_c   1.000
_cell.angle_alpha   90.00
_cell.angle_beta   90.00
_cell.angle_gamma   90.00
#
_symmetry.space_group_name_H-M   'P 1'
#
loop_
_entity.id
_entity.type
_entity.pdbx_description
1 polymer ?
#
loop_
_entity_poly.entity_id
_entity_poly.type
_entity_poly.pdbx_seq_one_letter_code
_entity_poly.pdbx_strand_id
1 'polypeptide(L)'
;GVRDVLFVYEENRCSMTYMYEYPEYLKIKLPKKTARRYPAYELYLYGEGNYAEENKNLLLTGIPVLFLPGNAGSYKQVRSLGSIALRKAEDVDFKYHFNFFSVNFNEELVALYGGSLQRQTKFVHECIKVILKLYRNREFAPTSVAIVGHSMGGLVARALLTLKNFKPELINLLITQATPHVAPVMPLDRYLTDFYTAVNNHWILKAQDLRNLTTLSVAGGFRDYQVRSGLAFLPRLSQHDSALSVVSSAVPRVWASTDHLSIVWCKELILATIRAFFDLIDENTRQITEDPKKRMSVLNHHFVRHPAKIFEENPEAFTGLTGAFIWITVKASKWTYSVYNDSNGKYFTFPLASHRKSYSHVYCENSMLDTSSWIYGCMNSNSSMCLEATDLSWRAELLPTTKVVILKLQDYPSLSHIVIQVPPTVGNKYTLGCEFFKEDSRRVQLPVTHLFSFGFSSSKITLNSTGLLYNVQLQHFNQIYQAFKIYIESHCQSLKERKPSVYRLHIPWSHEDSVAVAKVPSSTEISAKLHIAQPQNDSRVPELNIYSSSDCQYEVILKTSLLQILGQIIRFHAGALPVYVVSNILLTYGGQLSTLISAGQCSDFSLELVRTAKPYKVEPLLSIVVFLQGFNWFREIWESLSLPEVDAAVLSSQDAWFPLVSLILFLLGTGIAYWNGVFFSTSLRLFSSLWLTLFRPTVLRKDNKLITPRRFCVVLSLALVSWTTCGAFAIFLIYLQYLFKGSDCKKETSQNSSIYTVKNQSSMDSTSKATQSLCNSTIAEGISSLKMHVTILNLFTWIVLLNLPSLIYWLKNLRYSVRLDPDPCRSTAIILVCILEILMNSSTSEVKSSKLLKIAAKVPLPLSVAMLAFGRMHLYKVPHFVTFSLILHVLCCIV
;
A
#
# COMPACT_ATOMS: atom_id res chain seq x y z
N GLY A 1 3.12 6.59 -15.91
CA GLY A 1 2.35 5.35 -15.70
C GLY A 1 3.19 4.33 -14.96
N VAL A 2 3.34 3.11 -15.48
CA VAL A 2 4.10 2.02 -14.82
C VAL A 2 5.53 2.43 -14.46
N ARG A 3 6.24 3.12 -15.37
CA ARG A 3 7.58 3.64 -15.09
C ARG A 3 7.60 4.59 -13.88
N ASP A 4 6.57 5.41 -13.70
CA ASP A 4 6.48 6.33 -12.56
C ASP A 4 6.38 5.57 -11.24
N VAL A 5 5.50 4.56 -11.19
CA VAL A 5 5.26 3.76 -9.98
C VAL A 5 6.49 2.90 -9.62
N LEU A 6 7.14 2.29 -10.62
CA LEU A 6 8.20 1.30 -10.38
C LEU A 6 9.62 1.87 -10.38
N PHE A 7 9.84 3.06 -10.95
CA PHE A 7 11.19 3.59 -11.14
C PHE A 7 11.33 5.10 -10.86
N VAL A 8 10.24 5.86 -10.72
CA VAL A 8 10.29 7.31 -10.43
C VAL A 8 9.79 7.56 -9.01
N TYR A 9 10.60 7.14 -8.05
CA TYR A 9 10.42 7.46 -6.64
C TYR A 9 11.71 8.09 -6.11
N GLU A 10 11.58 8.82 -5.01
CA GLU A 10 12.70 9.46 -4.30
C GLU A 10 13.83 8.46 -4.03
N GLU A 11 15.10 8.89 -4.07
CA GLU A 11 16.23 8.03 -3.70
C GLU A 11 16.11 7.50 -2.25
N ASN A 12 16.75 6.36 -1.96
CA ASN A 12 16.69 5.82 -0.61
C ASN A 12 17.52 6.68 0.35
N ARG A 13 16.85 7.47 1.19
CA ARG A 13 17.49 8.30 2.21
C ARG A 13 17.65 7.59 3.55
N CYS A 14 17.13 6.37 3.69
CA CYS A 14 17.27 5.60 4.92
C CYS A 14 18.67 5.01 5.04
N SER A 15 19.33 5.27 6.17
CA SER A 15 20.57 4.59 6.52
C SER A 15 20.27 3.15 6.94
N MET A 16 21.17 2.23 6.61
CA MET A 16 21.07 0.84 7.03
C MET A 16 21.32 0.71 8.54
N THR A 17 20.48 -0.04 9.26
CA THR A 17 20.80 -0.51 10.61
C THR A 17 21.78 -1.68 10.55
N TYR A 18 22.75 -1.70 11.45
CA TYR A 18 23.68 -2.81 11.62
C TYR A 18 23.51 -3.43 13.01
N MET A 19 23.70 -4.74 13.10
CA MET A 19 23.82 -5.44 14.38
C MET A 19 25.26 -5.24 14.87
N TYR A 20 25.43 -5.03 16.17
CA TYR A 20 26.73 -4.69 16.74
C TYR A 20 27.53 -5.95 17.08
N GLU A 21 26.83 -7.02 17.43
CA GLU A 21 27.37 -8.35 17.60
C GLU A 21 26.62 -9.35 16.70
N TYR A 22 26.99 -10.63 16.77
CA TYR A 22 26.34 -11.66 15.95
C TYR A 22 24.88 -11.88 16.42
N PRO A 23 23.87 -11.73 15.54
CA PRO A 23 22.48 -11.89 15.94
C PRO A 23 22.13 -13.35 16.17
N GLU A 24 21.63 -13.65 17.36
CA GLU A 24 21.16 -14.95 17.78
C GLU A 24 19.64 -14.98 17.98
N TYR A 25 19.05 -16.15 17.70
CA TYR A 25 17.61 -16.37 17.77
C TYR A 25 17.35 -17.62 18.61
N LEU A 26 17.13 -17.40 19.91
CA LEU A 26 16.92 -18.46 20.88
C LEU A 26 15.51 -19.02 20.72
N LYS A 27 15.40 -20.28 20.29
CA LYS A 27 14.11 -20.92 20.07
C LYS A 27 13.38 -21.18 21.39
N ILE A 28 12.19 -20.61 21.54
CA ILE A 28 11.33 -20.83 22.71
C ILE A 28 10.59 -22.16 22.56
N LYS A 29 10.74 -23.03 23.57
CA LYS A 29 10.06 -24.32 23.60
C LYS A 29 8.58 -24.16 23.88
N LEU A 30 7.76 -24.32 22.84
CA LEU A 30 6.31 -24.26 22.96
C LEU A 30 5.73 -25.47 23.71
N PRO A 31 4.59 -25.33 24.40
CA PRO A 31 3.85 -26.46 24.96
C PRO A 31 3.58 -27.54 23.90
N LYS A 32 3.69 -28.82 24.26
CA LYS A 32 3.53 -29.96 23.32
C LYS A 32 2.23 -29.88 22.50
N LYS A 33 1.12 -29.46 23.11
CA LYS A 33 -0.17 -29.28 22.44
C LYS A 33 -0.13 -28.18 21.37
N THR A 34 0.52 -27.06 21.66
CA THR A 34 0.69 -25.93 20.75
C THR A 34 1.62 -26.30 19.60
N ALA A 35 2.78 -26.91 19.88
CA ALA A 35 3.73 -27.36 18.87
C ALA A 35 3.11 -28.39 17.90
N ARG A 36 2.31 -29.33 18.39
CA ARG A 36 1.58 -30.29 17.54
C ARG A 36 0.50 -29.64 16.68
N ARG A 37 -0.17 -28.60 17.20
CA ARG A 37 -1.22 -27.88 16.48
C ARG A 37 -0.68 -26.94 15.40
N TYR A 38 0.51 -26.39 15.62
CA TYR A 38 1.16 -25.42 14.74
C TYR A 38 2.59 -25.88 14.39
N PRO A 39 2.75 -27.01 13.69
CA PRO A 39 4.06 -27.60 13.44
C PRO A 39 4.96 -26.75 12.52
N ALA A 40 4.36 -25.85 11.74
CA ALA A 40 5.07 -24.94 10.85
C ALA A 40 5.50 -23.63 11.54
N TYR A 41 5.00 -23.33 12.74
CA TYR A 41 5.22 -22.03 13.38
C TYR A 41 6.08 -22.15 14.62
N GLU A 42 6.91 -21.14 14.85
CA GLU A 42 7.88 -21.12 15.93
C GLU A 42 7.93 -19.74 16.59
N LEU A 43 8.49 -19.70 17.80
CA LEU A 43 8.70 -18.47 18.57
C LEU A 43 10.18 -18.39 18.95
N TYR A 44 10.78 -17.23 18.75
CA TYR A 44 12.18 -16.95 19.05
C TYR A 44 12.31 -15.74 19.98
N LEU A 45 13.35 -15.74 20.80
CA LEU A 45 13.85 -14.57 21.52
C LEU A 45 15.13 -14.08 20.81
N TYR A 46 15.17 -12.80 20.48
CA TYR A 46 16.34 -12.16 19.89
C TYR A 46 17.38 -11.80 20.96
N GLY A 47 18.65 -12.01 20.64
CA GLY A 47 19.79 -11.51 21.42
C GLY A 47 21.03 -11.36 20.55
N GLU A 48 22.07 -10.73 21.09
CA GLU A 48 23.40 -10.68 20.48
C GLU A 48 24.46 -11.00 21.53
N GLY A 49 25.53 -11.69 21.12
CA GLY A 49 26.70 -12.05 21.95
C GLY A 49 26.38 -12.41 23.40
N ASN A 50 26.98 -11.69 24.36
CA ASN A 50 26.86 -12.02 25.80
C ASN A 50 25.40 -11.98 26.28
N TYR A 51 24.61 -11.03 25.77
CA TYR A 51 23.20 -10.94 26.14
C TYR A 51 22.41 -12.18 25.67
N ALA A 52 22.73 -12.76 24.51
CA ALA A 52 22.12 -14.01 24.08
C ALA A 52 22.52 -15.18 25.00
N GLU A 53 23.80 -15.27 25.37
CA GLU A 53 24.33 -16.31 26.27
C GLU A 53 23.66 -16.28 27.65
N GLU A 54 23.56 -15.11 28.27
CA GLU A 54 22.92 -14.91 29.58
C GLU A 54 21.44 -15.32 29.56
N ASN A 55 20.76 -15.06 28.43
CA ASN A 55 19.33 -15.35 28.26
C ASN A 55 19.03 -16.78 27.78
N LYS A 56 20.04 -17.67 27.62
CA LYS A 56 19.83 -19.07 27.22
C LYS A 56 18.88 -19.84 28.13
N ASN A 57 18.92 -19.56 29.43
CA ASN A 57 18.07 -20.20 30.43
C ASN A 57 16.69 -19.54 30.58
N LEU A 58 16.39 -18.52 29.75
CA LEU A 58 15.12 -17.78 29.73
C LEU A 58 14.75 -17.14 31.08
N LEU A 59 15.75 -16.68 31.84
CA LEU A 59 15.56 -15.95 33.09
C LEU A 59 15.38 -14.44 32.83
N LEU A 60 14.25 -14.10 32.20
CA LEU A 60 14.02 -12.76 31.66
C LEU A 60 13.53 -11.76 32.71
N THR A 61 13.98 -10.50 32.60
CA THR A 61 13.60 -9.38 33.49
C THR A 61 13.20 -8.10 32.74
N GLY A 62 13.30 -8.09 31.40
CA GLY A 62 12.97 -6.93 30.57
C GLY A 62 11.50 -6.87 30.16
N ILE A 63 11.20 -5.88 29.32
CA ILE A 63 9.85 -5.61 28.81
C ILE A 63 9.59 -6.45 27.55
N PRO A 64 8.54 -7.30 27.50
CA PRO A 64 8.30 -8.17 26.36
C PRO A 64 7.72 -7.40 25.16
N VAL A 65 8.39 -7.51 24.01
CA VAL A 65 7.91 -7.00 22.71
C VAL A 65 7.83 -8.15 21.72
N LEU A 66 6.68 -8.34 21.07
CA LEU A 66 6.48 -9.38 20.06
C LEU A 66 6.47 -8.80 18.65
N PHE A 67 7.47 -9.17 17.85
CA PHE A 67 7.53 -8.84 16.44
C PHE A 67 6.79 -9.89 15.58
N LEU A 68 5.91 -9.41 14.70
CA LEU A 68 5.15 -10.24 13.76
C LEU A 68 5.57 -9.90 12.32
N PRO A 69 6.25 -10.81 11.61
CA PRO A 69 6.63 -10.58 10.22
C PRO A 69 5.42 -10.65 9.28
N GLY A 70 5.62 -10.09 8.09
CA GLY A 70 4.59 -10.02 7.04
C GLY A 70 4.58 -11.21 6.07
N ASN A 71 3.97 -10.96 4.91
CA ASN A 71 3.95 -11.88 3.77
C ASN A 71 5.37 -12.26 3.34
N ALA A 72 5.67 -13.57 3.28
CA ALA A 72 7.02 -14.07 3.00
C ALA A 72 8.12 -13.55 3.95
N GLY A 73 7.74 -12.98 5.10
CA GLY A 73 8.65 -12.35 6.04
C GLY A 73 9.30 -13.36 6.99
N SER A 74 10.58 -13.16 7.26
CA SER A 74 11.33 -13.96 8.23
C SER A 74 11.26 -13.32 9.62
N TYR A 75 11.24 -14.14 10.67
CA TYR A 75 11.38 -13.68 12.06
C TYR A 75 12.65 -12.85 12.30
N LYS A 76 13.67 -13.02 11.44
CA LYS A 76 14.94 -12.27 11.48
C LYS A 76 14.80 -10.77 11.20
N GLN A 77 13.65 -10.31 10.69
CA GLN A 77 13.40 -8.88 10.47
C GLN A 77 13.41 -8.07 11.79
N VAL A 78 13.20 -8.71 12.94
CA VAL A 78 13.24 -8.05 14.26
C VAL A 78 14.61 -7.46 14.63
N ARG A 79 15.70 -7.94 14.00
CA ARG A 79 17.08 -7.61 14.37
C ARG A 79 17.40 -6.13 14.46
N SER A 80 16.79 -5.31 13.60
CA SER A 80 17.01 -3.87 13.58
C SER A 80 16.46 -3.19 14.83
N LEU A 81 15.27 -3.59 15.27
CA LEU A 81 14.67 -3.12 16.53
C LEU A 81 15.46 -3.65 17.72
N GLY A 82 15.75 -4.96 17.73
CA GLY A 82 16.46 -5.63 18.81
C GLY A 82 17.85 -5.04 19.06
N SER A 83 18.68 -4.93 18.01
CA SER A 83 20.04 -4.35 18.08
C SER A 83 20.06 -2.95 18.69
N ILE A 84 19.23 -2.04 18.14
CA ILE A 84 19.20 -0.65 18.58
C ILE A 84 18.67 -0.52 20.01
N ALA A 85 17.70 -1.36 20.40
CA ALA A 85 17.19 -1.38 21.76
C ALA A 85 18.21 -1.92 22.77
N LEU A 86 18.98 -2.96 22.41
CA LEU A 86 20.05 -3.49 23.25
C LEU A 86 21.13 -2.45 23.49
N ARG A 87 21.59 -1.76 22.44
CA ARG A 87 22.54 -0.64 22.61
C ARG A 87 22.02 0.46 23.51
N LYS A 88 20.75 0.84 23.33
CA LYS A 88 20.16 1.86 24.19
C LYS A 88 20.04 1.40 25.64
N ALA A 89 19.85 0.11 25.88
CA ALA A 89 19.86 -0.47 27.22
C ALA A 89 21.26 -0.48 27.84
N GLU A 90 22.30 -0.82 27.08
CA GLU A 90 23.70 -0.72 27.50
C GLU A 90 24.07 0.70 27.93
N ASP A 91 23.65 1.72 27.15
CA ASP A 91 23.89 3.13 27.47
C ASP A 91 23.26 3.59 28.80
N VAL A 92 22.30 2.84 29.34
CA VAL A 92 21.63 3.12 30.63
C VAL A 92 21.88 2.03 31.67
N ASP A 93 23.00 1.31 31.54
CA ASP A 93 23.45 0.24 32.43
C ASP A 93 22.39 -0.84 32.67
N PHE A 94 21.62 -1.17 31.63
CA PHE A 94 20.49 -2.10 31.67
C PHE A 94 19.44 -1.80 32.75
N LYS A 95 19.36 -0.54 33.25
CA LYS A 95 18.28 -0.10 34.16
C LYS A 95 16.92 -0.48 33.60
N TYR A 96 16.75 -0.31 32.29
CA TYR A 96 15.61 -0.78 31.52
C TYR A 96 16.07 -1.41 30.22
N HIS A 97 15.42 -2.49 29.78
CA HIS A 97 15.67 -3.12 28.50
C HIS A 97 14.43 -3.85 27.97
N PHE A 98 14.41 -4.11 26.66
CA PHE A 98 13.31 -4.80 25.98
C PHE A 98 13.75 -6.19 25.54
N ASN A 99 12.95 -7.20 25.86
CA ASN A 99 13.13 -8.56 25.34
C ASN A 99 12.30 -8.72 24.06
N PHE A 100 12.96 -8.66 22.90
CA PHE A 100 12.31 -8.81 21.61
C PHE A 100 12.08 -10.27 21.26
N PHE A 101 10.83 -10.69 21.26
CA PHE A 101 10.38 -11.95 20.71
C PHE A 101 10.01 -11.78 19.24
N SER A 102 10.12 -12.86 18.46
CA SER A 102 9.67 -12.86 17.07
C SER A 102 9.04 -14.20 16.69
N VAL A 103 7.98 -14.11 15.90
CA VAL A 103 7.27 -15.29 15.38
C VAL A 103 7.82 -15.68 14.01
N ASN A 104 8.10 -16.98 13.84
CA ASN A 104 8.32 -17.57 12.52
C ASN A 104 6.99 -18.13 11.98
N PHE A 105 6.45 -17.52 10.93
CA PHE A 105 5.25 -18.00 10.22
C PHE A 105 5.59 -18.91 9.01
N ASN A 106 6.77 -19.52 8.96
CA ASN A 106 7.24 -20.31 7.81
C ASN A 106 7.27 -19.49 6.49
N GLU A 107 7.41 -18.16 6.61
CA GLU A 107 7.39 -17.22 5.49
C GLU A 107 6.18 -17.44 4.55
N GLU A 108 5.02 -17.74 5.11
CA GLU A 108 3.80 -17.99 4.34
C GLU A 108 3.38 -16.78 3.48
N LEU A 109 2.81 -17.06 2.30
CA LEU A 109 2.39 -16.06 1.31
C LEU A 109 1.00 -15.47 1.62
N VAL A 110 0.83 -14.92 2.83
CA VAL A 110 -0.48 -14.49 3.36
C VAL A 110 -1.10 -13.26 2.70
N ALA A 111 -0.33 -12.49 1.92
CA ALA A 111 -0.90 -11.40 1.11
C ALA A 111 -1.60 -11.93 -0.16
N LEU A 112 -1.33 -13.18 -0.55
CA LEU A 112 -1.89 -13.80 -1.74
C LEU A 112 -2.87 -14.95 -1.45
N TYR A 113 -2.86 -15.46 -0.21
CA TYR A 113 -3.74 -16.52 0.27
C TYR A 113 -4.15 -16.25 1.72
N GLY A 114 -5.44 -15.97 1.95
CA GLY A 114 -5.99 -15.61 3.25
C GLY A 114 -6.27 -16.79 4.20
N GLY A 115 -6.25 -18.03 3.70
CA GLY A 115 -6.70 -19.19 4.49
C GLY A 115 -5.86 -19.51 5.73
N SER A 116 -4.61 -19.06 5.81
CA SER A 116 -3.77 -19.23 7.00
C SER A 116 -3.85 -18.08 8.01
N LEU A 117 -4.43 -16.93 7.67
CA LEU A 117 -4.45 -15.75 8.55
C LEU A 117 -5.09 -16.04 9.90
N GLN A 118 -6.25 -16.72 9.91
CA GLN A 118 -6.92 -17.12 11.15
C GLN A 118 -6.06 -18.08 12.00
N ARG A 119 -5.25 -18.94 11.35
CA ARG A 119 -4.33 -19.87 12.03
C ARG A 119 -3.17 -19.10 12.65
N GLN A 120 -2.59 -18.15 11.93
CA GLN A 120 -1.55 -17.25 12.43
C GLN A 120 -2.04 -16.44 13.63
N THR A 121 -3.23 -15.83 13.56
CA THR A 121 -3.83 -15.08 14.69
C THR A 121 -3.98 -15.94 15.94
N LYS A 122 -4.48 -17.18 15.79
CA LYS A 122 -4.61 -18.11 16.92
C LYS A 122 -3.25 -18.53 17.49
N PHE A 123 -2.23 -18.69 16.64
CA PHE A 123 -0.87 -19.00 17.09
C PHE A 123 -0.26 -17.83 17.87
N VAL A 124 -0.40 -16.60 17.40
CA VAL A 124 0.07 -15.39 18.11
C VAL A 124 -0.55 -15.28 19.50
N HIS A 125 -1.85 -15.58 19.64
CA HIS A 125 -2.49 -15.63 20.96
C HIS A 125 -1.83 -16.65 21.89
N GLU A 126 -1.43 -17.83 21.38
CA GLU A 126 -0.68 -18.81 22.18
C GLU A 126 0.75 -18.33 22.50
N CYS A 127 1.42 -17.63 21.58
CA CYS A 127 2.72 -17.01 21.84
C CYS A 127 2.66 -15.99 22.99
N ILE A 128 1.66 -15.12 23.01
CA ILE A 128 1.46 -14.13 24.09
C ILE A 128 1.36 -14.83 25.45
N LYS A 129 0.57 -15.91 25.54
CA LYS A 129 0.46 -16.70 26.79
C LYS A 129 1.78 -17.33 27.21
N VAL A 130 2.55 -17.84 26.25
CA VAL A 130 3.87 -18.44 26.52
C VAL A 130 4.84 -17.37 27.01
N ILE A 131 4.88 -16.21 26.37
CA ILE A 131 5.75 -15.07 26.74
C ILE A 131 5.44 -14.64 28.17
N LEU A 132 4.19 -14.30 28.49
CA LEU A 132 3.80 -13.85 29.83
C LEU A 132 4.11 -14.90 30.91
N LYS A 133 4.04 -16.19 30.57
CA LYS A 133 4.41 -17.29 31.47
C LYS A 133 5.91 -17.32 31.80
N LEU A 134 6.80 -16.87 30.91
CA LEU A 134 8.25 -16.81 31.15
C LEU A 134 8.61 -15.82 32.27
N TYR A 135 7.77 -14.80 32.48
CA TYR A 135 7.98 -13.79 33.52
C TYR A 135 7.21 -14.08 34.81
N ARG A 136 6.56 -15.23 34.93
CA ARG A 136 5.83 -15.59 36.14
C ARG A 136 6.81 -15.64 37.32
N ASN A 137 6.45 -15.01 38.44
CA ASN A 137 7.26 -14.89 39.65
C ASN A 137 8.46 -13.92 39.55
N ARG A 138 8.47 -13.02 38.57
CA ARG A 138 9.36 -11.85 38.58
C ARG A 138 8.73 -10.71 39.38
N GLU A 139 9.57 -9.88 39.97
CA GLU A 139 9.15 -8.71 40.76
C GLU A 139 8.28 -7.76 39.93
N PHE A 140 8.73 -7.45 38.71
CA PHE A 140 8.03 -6.58 37.75
C PHE A 140 7.41 -7.40 36.62
N ALA A 141 6.57 -8.39 36.96
CA ALA A 141 5.96 -9.26 35.95
C ALA A 141 4.99 -8.48 35.02
N PRO A 142 5.19 -8.52 33.69
CA PRO A 142 4.29 -7.86 32.74
C PRO A 142 2.92 -8.54 32.70
N THR A 143 1.87 -7.74 32.55
CA THR A 143 0.49 -8.18 32.32
C THR A 143 0.11 -8.19 30.84
N SER A 144 0.87 -7.49 30.00
CA SER A 144 0.64 -7.29 28.58
C SER A 144 1.94 -7.42 27.76
N VAL A 145 1.80 -7.58 26.44
CA VAL A 145 2.93 -7.67 25.50
C VAL A 145 2.73 -6.59 24.43
N ALA A 146 3.73 -5.73 24.23
CA ALA A 146 3.71 -4.78 23.11
C ALA A 146 3.95 -5.52 21.80
N ILE A 147 3.27 -5.12 20.72
CA ILE A 147 3.38 -5.79 19.43
C ILE A 147 3.91 -4.82 18.37
N VAL A 148 4.90 -5.27 17.61
CA VAL A 148 5.34 -4.60 16.37
C VAL A 148 5.01 -5.51 15.18
N GLY A 149 4.07 -5.10 14.33
CA GLY A 149 3.66 -5.87 13.16
C GLY A 149 4.12 -5.23 11.86
N HIS A 150 4.76 -6.00 10.98
CA HIS A 150 5.11 -5.56 9.63
C HIS A 150 4.15 -6.15 8.60
N SER A 151 3.68 -5.32 7.66
CA SER A 151 2.83 -5.77 6.54
C SER A 151 1.64 -6.61 7.06
N MET A 152 1.39 -7.81 6.54
CA MET A 152 0.29 -8.67 7.00
C MET A 152 0.40 -9.08 8.49
N GLY A 153 1.58 -9.01 9.12
CA GLY A 153 1.78 -9.28 10.55
C GLY A 153 1.06 -8.27 11.45
N GLY A 154 0.96 -7.00 11.04
CA GLY A 154 0.18 -5.98 11.76
C GLY A 154 -1.34 -6.23 11.65
N LEU A 155 -1.80 -6.77 10.51
CA LEU A 155 -3.21 -7.16 10.36
C LEU A 155 -3.54 -8.38 11.23
N VAL A 156 -2.63 -9.36 11.30
CA VAL A 156 -2.74 -10.51 12.21
C VAL A 156 -2.79 -10.05 13.67
N ALA A 157 -2.03 -9.02 14.05
CA ALA A 157 -2.08 -8.42 15.39
C ALA A 157 -3.47 -7.83 15.70
N ARG A 158 -4.01 -6.99 14.81
CA ARG A 158 -5.37 -6.42 14.97
C ARG A 158 -6.43 -7.51 15.06
N ALA A 159 -6.26 -8.60 14.31
CA ALA A 159 -7.19 -9.71 14.31
C ALA A 159 -7.27 -10.47 15.65
N LEU A 160 -6.31 -10.30 16.57
CA LEU A 160 -6.37 -10.92 17.91
C LEU A 160 -7.68 -10.58 18.63
N LEU A 161 -8.16 -9.35 18.47
CA LEU A 161 -9.39 -8.83 19.08
C LEU A 161 -10.65 -9.56 18.58
N THR A 162 -10.60 -10.12 17.37
CA THR A 162 -11.72 -10.90 16.82
C THR A 162 -11.89 -12.27 17.47
N LEU A 163 -10.90 -12.75 18.22
CA LEU A 163 -10.95 -14.07 18.85
C LEU A 163 -11.86 -14.06 20.09
N LYS A 164 -12.83 -14.98 20.15
CA LYS A 164 -13.82 -15.07 21.25
C LYS A 164 -13.24 -15.11 22.67
N ASN A 165 -12.04 -15.70 22.85
CA ASN A 165 -11.42 -15.90 24.16
C ASN A 165 -10.14 -15.05 24.35
N PHE A 166 -9.96 -13.99 23.54
CA PHE A 166 -8.85 -13.08 23.71
C PHE A 166 -9.24 -11.95 24.66
N LYS A 167 -8.36 -11.64 25.60
CA LYS A 167 -8.53 -10.50 26.52
C LYS A 167 -7.78 -9.31 25.94
N PRO A 168 -8.44 -8.17 25.64
CA PRO A 168 -7.77 -6.99 25.08
C PRO A 168 -6.61 -6.48 25.94
N GLU A 169 -6.70 -6.60 27.26
CA GLU A 169 -5.66 -6.20 28.24
C GLU A 169 -4.30 -6.89 28.02
N LEU A 170 -4.25 -8.02 27.30
CA LEU A 170 -2.99 -8.69 26.98
C LEU A 170 -2.11 -7.89 26.01
N ILE A 171 -2.66 -6.85 25.37
CA ILE A 171 -1.96 -5.92 24.50
C ILE A 171 -2.31 -4.48 24.87
N ASN A 172 -1.31 -3.67 25.20
CA ASN A 172 -1.49 -2.24 25.45
C ASN A 172 -0.94 -1.38 24.31
N LEU A 173 0.12 -1.82 23.63
CA LEU A 173 0.75 -1.07 22.54
C LEU A 173 0.83 -1.91 21.27
N LEU A 174 0.34 -1.34 20.16
CA LEU A 174 0.46 -1.92 18.83
C LEU A 174 1.12 -0.92 17.89
N ILE A 175 2.30 -1.22 17.39
CA ILE A 175 2.96 -0.47 16.31
C ILE A 175 2.89 -1.29 15.04
N THR A 176 2.38 -0.72 13.96
CA THR A 176 2.31 -1.38 12.66
C THR A 176 3.09 -0.62 11.61
N GLN A 177 3.90 -1.32 10.84
CA GLN A 177 4.73 -0.77 9.78
C GLN A 177 4.27 -1.32 8.43
N ALA A 178 3.91 -0.42 7.51
CA ALA A 178 3.45 -0.75 6.14
C ALA A 178 2.33 -1.81 6.10
N THR A 179 1.47 -1.84 7.12
CA THR A 179 0.40 -2.82 7.23
C THR A 179 -0.82 -2.36 6.43
N PRO A 180 -1.30 -3.11 5.42
CA PRO A 180 -2.56 -2.79 4.75
C PRO A 180 -3.73 -3.03 5.71
N HIS A 181 -4.25 -1.97 6.32
CA HIS A 181 -5.34 -2.02 7.30
C HIS A 181 -6.72 -2.00 6.67
N VAL A 182 -6.89 -1.23 5.58
CA VAL A 182 -8.20 -0.94 5.00
C VAL A 182 -8.70 -2.07 4.10
N ALA A 183 -7.86 -2.55 3.20
CA ALA A 183 -8.19 -3.57 2.21
C ALA A 183 -6.92 -4.30 1.74
N PRO A 184 -7.03 -5.55 1.23
CA PRO A 184 -5.90 -6.24 0.65
C PRO A 184 -5.38 -5.50 -0.59
N VAL A 185 -4.06 -5.56 -0.82
CA VAL A 185 -3.42 -5.00 -2.02
C VAL A 185 -4.01 -5.61 -3.29
N MET A 186 -4.27 -6.93 -3.26
CA MET A 186 -4.93 -7.65 -4.33
C MET A 186 -5.93 -8.67 -3.75
N PRO A 187 -7.24 -8.53 -4.01
CA PRO A 187 -8.29 -9.40 -3.45
C PRO A 187 -8.43 -10.71 -4.26
N LEU A 188 -7.40 -11.56 -4.18
CA LEU A 188 -7.25 -12.79 -4.98
C LEU A 188 -8.05 -14.00 -4.48
N ASP A 189 -8.46 -13.99 -3.21
CA ASP A 189 -9.28 -15.04 -2.65
C ASP A 189 -10.31 -14.47 -1.66
N ARG A 190 -11.40 -15.22 -1.46
CA ARG A 190 -12.51 -14.83 -0.59
C ARG A 190 -12.12 -14.81 0.89
N TYR A 191 -11.28 -15.74 1.35
CA TYR A 191 -10.91 -15.82 2.76
C TYR A 191 -10.10 -14.61 3.20
N LEU A 192 -9.27 -14.06 2.30
CA LEU A 192 -8.54 -12.83 2.50
C LEU A 192 -9.51 -11.66 2.67
N THR A 193 -10.46 -11.47 1.75
CA THR A 193 -11.45 -10.38 1.87
C THR A 193 -12.31 -10.53 3.11
N ASP A 194 -12.82 -11.73 3.39
CA ASP A 194 -13.67 -12.00 4.56
C ASP A 194 -12.90 -11.74 5.87
N PHE A 195 -11.60 -12.03 5.92
CA PHE A 195 -10.75 -11.72 7.07
C PHE A 195 -10.61 -10.21 7.29
N TYR A 196 -10.35 -9.42 6.26
CA TYR A 196 -10.30 -7.96 6.37
C TYR A 196 -11.64 -7.39 6.84
N THR A 197 -12.75 -7.84 6.26
CA THR A 197 -14.10 -7.42 6.66
C THR A 197 -14.35 -7.74 8.13
N ALA A 198 -14.00 -8.95 8.60
CA ALA A 198 -14.16 -9.33 10.00
C ALA A 198 -13.32 -8.45 10.95
N VAL A 199 -12.05 -8.20 10.61
CA VAL A 199 -11.15 -7.36 11.43
C VAL A 199 -11.61 -5.91 11.47
N ASN A 200 -11.96 -5.33 10.32
CA ASN A 200 -12.39 -3.94 10.25
C ASN A 200 -13.77 -3.73 10.88
N ASN A 201 -14.73 -4.61 10.66
CA ASN A 201 -16.04 -4.53 11.31
C ASN A 201 -15.89 -4.64 12.83
N HIS A 202 -15.04 -5.53 13.33
CA HIS A 202 -14.79 -5.62 14.76
C HIS A 202 -14.15 -4.35 15.31
N TRP A 203 -13.15 -3.81 14.61
CA TRP A 203 -12.45 -2.58 15.02
C TRP A 203 -13.37 -1.37 15.05
N ILE A 204 -14.31 -1.28 14.09
CA ILE A 204 -15.28 -0.19 14.00
C ILE A 204 -16.40 -0.35 15.03
N LEU A 205 -17.01 -1.53 15.12
CA LEU A 205 -18.21 -1.76 15.94
C LEU A 205 -17.90 -1.94 17.42
N LYS A 206 -16.70 -2.42 17.78
CA LYS A 206 -16.29 -2.68 19.18
C LYS A 206 -15.22 -1.73 19.68
N ALA A 207 -15.29 -0.47 19.27
CA ALA A 207 -14.26 0.51 19.58
C ALA A 207 -14.10 0.80 21.10
N GLN A 208 -15.13 0.49 21.92
CA GLN A 208 -15.02 0.53 23.38
C GLN A 208 -13.99 -0.45 23.94
N ASP A 209 -13.87 -1.65 23.35
CA ASP A 209 -12.88 -2.68 23.75
C ASP A 209 -11.43 -2.23 23.46
N LEU A 210 -11.26 -1.15 22.66
CA LEU A 210 -9.97 -0.63 22.21
C LEU A 210 -9.48 0.60 22.98
N ARG A 211 -10.23 1.08 23.98
CA ARG A 211 -9.89 2.31 24.73
C ARG A 211 -8.51 2.23 25.38
N ASN A 212 -8.14 1.06 25.88
CA ASN A 212 -6.85 0.83 26.54
C ASN A 212 -5.74 0.41 25.58
N LEU A 213 -6.02 0.18 24.30
CA LEU A 213 -5.03 -0.19 23.28
C LEU A 213 -4.60 1.05 22.50
N THR A 214 -3.34 1.46 22.63
CA THR A 214 -2.75 2.53 21.83
C THR A 214 -2.15 1.95 20.56
N THR A 215 -2.56 2.45 19.40
CA THR A 215 -2.10 1.95 18.10
C THR A 215 -1.40 3.03 17.29
N LEU A 216 -0.16 2.78 16.85
CA LEU A 216 0.55 3.61 15.88
C LEU A 216 0.66 2.85 14.55
N SER A 217 0.22 3.46 13.46
CA SER A 217 0.48 2.97 12.11
C SER A 217 1.44 3.89 11.35
N VAL A 218 2.55 3.34 10.88
CA VAL A 218 3.54 4.05 10.05
C VAL A 218 3.50 3.48 8.64
N ALA A 219 3.14 4.32 7.68
CA ALA A 219 3.17 4.00 6.25
C ALA A 219 4.53 4.36 5.61
N GLY A 220 4.91 3.65 4.54
CA GLY A 220 6.21 3.87 3.89
C GLY A 220 6.29 5.09 2.97
N GLY A 221 5.17 5.66 2.53
CA GLY A 221 5.17 6.75 1.56
C GLY A 221 5.23 6.26 0.12
N PHE A 222 5.70 7.09 -0.82
CA PHE A 222 5.68 6.78 -2.25
C PHE A 222 6.69 5.70 -2.69
N ARG A 223 7.73 5.40 -1.91
CA ARG A 223 8.67 4.31 -2.18
C ARG A 223 8.06 2.93 -1.89
N ASP A 224 7.03 2.83 -1.05
CA ASP A 224 6.28 1.61 -0.87
C ASP A 224 5.28 1.44 -2.04
N TYR A 225 5.76 0.79 -3.10
CA TYR A 225 4.94 0.44 -4.25
C TYR A 225 4.06 -0.79 -4.01
N GLN A 226 4.31 -1.56 -2.94
CA GLN A 226 3.51 -2.76 -2.62
C GLN A 226 2.25 -2.37 -1.84
N VAL A 227 2.40 -1.55 -0.80
CA VAL A 227 1.30 -1.08 0.05
C VAL A 227 1.24 0.44 -0.01
N ARG A 228 0.25 0.98 -0.72
CA ARG A 228 0.01 2.43 -0.74
C ARG A 228 -0.26 2.94 0.68
N SER A 229 0.26 4.13 1.01
CA SER A 229 0.08 4.72 2.35
C SER A 229 -1.38 4.82 2.79
N GLY A 230 -2.31 5.14 1.87
CA GLY A 230 -3.73 5.19 2.20
C GLY A 230 -4.37 3.84 2.59
N LEU A 231 -3.80 2.69 2.22
CA LEU A 231 -4.22 1.39 2.77
C LEU A 231 -3.67 1.15 4.17
N ALA A 232 -2.53 1.78 4.49
CA ALA A 232 -1.85 1.62 5.76
C ALA A 232 -2.34 2.55 6.87
N PHE A 233 -3.38 3.34 6.61
CA PHE A 233 -4.00 4.17 7.61
C PHE A 233 -5.06 3.37 8.35
N LEU A 234 -5.15 3.58 9.66
CA LEU A 234 -6.16 2.92 10.46
C LEU A 234 -7.55 3.49 10.11
N PRO A 235 -8.59 2.65 10.01
CA PRO A 235 -9.96 3.13 9.86
C PRO A 235 -10.29 4.07 11.03
N ARG A 236 -10.52 5.36 10.75
CA ARG A 236 -10.83 6.36 11.78
C ARG A 236 -12.28 6.21 12.22
N LEU A 237 -12.50 5.99 13.51
CA LEU A 237 -13.75 6.39 14.16
C LEU A 237 -13.59 7.85 14.60
N SER A 238 -14.61 8.66 14.38
CA SER A 238 -14.66 10.07 14.82
C SER A 238 -14.61 10.28 16.35
N GLN A 239 -14.43 9.22 17.14
CA GLN A 239 -14.58 9.22 18.61
C GLN A 239 -13.41 8.60 19.39
N HIS A 240 -12.33 8.11 18.75
CA HIS A 240 -11.25 7.39 19.45
C HIS A 240 -9.85 7.99 19.24
N ASP A 241 -9.33 8.64 20.28
CA ASP A 241 -7.99 9.26 20.33
C ASP A 241 -6.85 8.27 20.62
N SER A 242 -7.11 6.94 20.57
CA SER A 242 -6.10 5.91 20.88
C SER A 242 -5.33 5.41 19.67
N ALA A 243 -5.59 5.94 18.47
CA ALA A 243 -4.95 5.53 17.22
C ALA A 243 -4.29 6.72 16.50
N LEU A 244 -3.05 6.51 16.02
CA LEU A 244 -2.28 7.49 15.25
C LEU A 244 -1.84 6.86 13.93
N SER A 245 -1.98 7.57 12.81
CA SER A 245 -1.48 7.15 11.49
C SER A 245 -0.60 8.25 10.89
N VAL A 246 0.62 7.89 10.48
CA VAL A 246 1.63 8.79 9.93
C VAL A 246 2.33 8.15 8.73
N VAL A 247 2.95 8.97 7.89
CA VAL A 247 3.85 8.50 6.82
C VAL A 247 5.30 8.72 7.26
N SER A 248 6.21 7.78 6.95
CA SER A 248 7.61 7.86 7.38
C SER A 248 8.33 9.16 6.93
N SER A 249 7.91 9.75 5.79
CA SER A 249 8.42 11.03 5.30
C SER A 249 8.04 12.23 6.17
N ALA A 250 6.97 12.13 6.96
CA ALA A 250 6.51 13.17 7.87
C ALA A 250 7.08 13.01 9.29
N VAL A 251 7.63 11.84 9.62
CA VAL A 251 8.15 11.55 10.97
C VAL A 251 9.40 12.41 11.24
N PRO A 252 9.41 13.21 12.32
CA PRO A 252 10.57 14.00 12.70
C PRO A 252 11.83 13.15 12.86
N ARG A 253 13.00 13.67 12.43
CA ARG A 253 14.29 12.95 12.41
C ARG A 253 14.37 11.78 11.42
N VAL A 254 13.30 11.50 10.67
CA VAL A 254 13.26 10.49 9.60
C VAL A 254 13.25 11.16 8.23
N TRP A 255 12.23 11.98 7.93
CA TRP A 255 12.08 12.74 6.67
C TRP A 255 12.41 11.95 5.39
N ALA A 256 12.10 10.66 5.38
CA ALA A 256 12.43 9.75 4.30
C ALA A 256 11.24 8.81 4.03
N SER A 257 10.88 8.66 2.77
CA SER A 257 10.01 7.56 2.35
C SER A 257 10.78 6.25 2.46
N THR A 258 10.11 5.18 2.88
CA THR A 258 10.64 3.81 2.94
C THR A 258 9.91 2.96 1.89
N ASP A 259 10.65 2.05 1.26
CA ASP A 259 10.01 0.95 0.54
C ASP A 259 9.49 -0.11 1.52
N HIS A 260 8.72 -1.06 0.99
CA HIS A 260 8.00 -2.05 1.81
C HIS A 260 8.93 -2.85 2.73
N LEU A 261 10.17 -3.11 2.31
CA LEU A 261 11.14 -3.86 3.10
C LEU A 261 12.04 -2.94 3.94
N SER A 262 12.40 -1.76 3.44
CA SER A 262 13.24 -0.83 4.20
C SER A 262 12.59 -0.26 5.44
N ILE A 263 11.26 -0.23 5.52
CA ILE A 263 10.58 0.28 6.71
C ILE A 263 10.97 -0.46 8.00
N VAL A 264 11.36 -1.74 7.94
CA VAL A 264 11.76 -2.52 9.14
C VAL A 264 13.24 -2.35 9.52
N TRP A 265 14.07 -1.73 8.68
CA TRP A 265 15.50 -1.54 8.93
C TRP A 265 16.01 -0.12 8.69
N CYS A 266 15.15 0.82 8.28
CA CYS A 266 15.49 2.23 8.13
C CYS A 266 15.93 2.80 9.47
N LYS A 267 17.23 3.06 9.63
CA LYS A 267 17.85 3.42 10.91
C LYS A 267 17.18 4.60 11.57
N GLU A 268 16.82 5.62 10.80
CA GLU A 268 16.18 6.83 11.30
C GLU A 268 14.82 6.52 11.95
N LEU A 269 13.99 5.70 11.28
CA LEU A 269 12.67 5.30 11.79
C LEU A 269 12.78 4.34 12.99
N ILE A 270 13.73 3.42 12.95
CA ILE A 270 14.01 2.48 14.05
C ILE A 270 14.49 3.25 15.28
N LEU A 271 15.37 4.23 15.13
CA LEU A 271 15.81 5.10 16.23
C LEU A 271 14.65 5.90 16.82
N ALA A 272 13.73 6.44 16.00
CA ALA A 272 12.54 7.13 16.49
C ALA A 272 11.62 6.17 17.28
N THR A 273 11.44 4.95 16.78
CA THR A 273 10.62 3.91 17.43
C THR A 273 11.21 3.48 18.78
N ILE A 274 12.51 3.22 18.85
CA ILE A 274 13.16 2.82 20.10
C ILE A 274 13.20 3.96 21.12
N ARG A 275 13.43 5.21 20.70
CA ARG A 275 13.32 6.37 21.61
C ARG A 275 11.92 6.46 22.22
N ALA A 276 10.89 6.33 21.40
CA ALA A 276 9.51 6.27 21.89
C ALA A 276 9.30 5.12 22.88
N PHE A 277 9.81 3.92 22.60
CA PHE A 277 9.72 2.80 23.55
C PHE A 277 10.33 3.10 24.92
N PHE A 278 11.51 3.71 24.97
CA PHE A 278 12.13 4.08 26.26
C PHE A 278 11.35 5.17 27.00
N ASP A 279 10.77 6.15 26.28
CA ASP A 279 9.94 7.21 26.89
C ASP A 279 8.54 6.70 27.33
N LEU A 280 8.14 5.50 26.88
CA LEU A 280 6.91 4.83 27.30
C LEU A 280 7.05 4.05 28.61
N ILE A 281 8.27 3.87 29.12
CA ILE A 281 8.53 3.10 30.34
C ILE A 281 8.03 3.89 31.55
N ASP A 282 7.24 3.23 32.39
CA ASP A 282 6.90 3.72 33.72
C ASP A 282 7.95 3.23 34.72
N GLU A 283 8.58 4.17 35.43
CA GLU A 283 9.67 3.87 36.35
C GLU A 283 9.22 3.01 37.54
N ASN A 284 7.95 3.13 37.96
CA ASN A 284 7.42 2.40 39.11
C ASN A 284 7.19 0.93 38.80
N THR A 285 6.60 0.65 37.63
CA THR A 285 6.30 -0.72 37.19
C THR A 285 7.44 -1.36 36.40
N ARG A 286 8.40 -0.57 35.92
CA ARG A 286 9.45 -0.96 34.96
C ARG A 286 8.90 -1.63 33.70
N GLN A 287 7.66 -1.32 33.35
CA GLN A 287 6.94 -1.80 32.18
C GLN A 287 6.44 -0.62 31.34
N ILE A 288 5.86 -0.89 30.17
CA ILE A 288 5.18 0.16 29.39
C ILE A 288 3.99 0.69 30.22
N THR A 289 3.90 2.00 30.32
CA THR A 289 2.85 2.70 31.08
C THR A 289 1.44 2.23 30.69
N GLU A 290 0.59 2.01 31.69
CA GLU A 290 -0.80 1.65 31.49
C GLU A 290 -1.66 2.85 31.03
N ASP A 291 -1.22 4.09 31.26
CA ASP A 291 -1.95 5.28 30.88
C ASP A 291 -2.00 5.47 29.34
N PRO A 292 -3.18 5.37 28.69
CA PRO A 292 -3.30 5.60 27.25
C PRO A 292 -2.98 7.04 26.83
N LYS A 293 -3.18 8.04 27.72
CA LYS A 293 -2.90 9.44 27.41
C LYS A 293 -1.40 9.69 27.34
N LYS A 294 -0.64 9.24 28.34
CA LYS A 294 0.83 9.25 28.30
C LYS A 294 1.36 8.54 27.05
N ARG A 295 0.85 7.35 26.73
CA ARG A 295 1.22 6.61 25.51
C ARG A 295 1.03 7.46 24.26
N MET A 296 -0.15 8.06 24.09
CA MET A 296 -0.44 8.90 22.92
C MET A 296 0.41 10.18 22.89
N SER A 297 0.70 10.79 24.04
CA SER A 297 1.57 11.97 24.13
C SER A 297 3.00 11.67 23.66
N VAL A 298 3.59 10.56 24.12
CA VAL A 298 4.92 10.10 23.68
C VAL A 298 4.94 9.82 22.18
N LEU A 299 3.92 9.14 21.64
CA LEU A 299 3.85 8.86 20.21
C LEU A 299 3.71 10.14 19.38
N ASN A 300 2.91 11.11 19.82
CA ASN A 300 2.81 12.42 19.14
C ASN A 300 4.15 13.17 19.16
N HIS A 301 4.88 13.12 20.28
CA HIS A 301 6.20 13.74 20.41
C HIS A 301 7.22 13.19 19.39
N HIS A 302 7.28 11.87 19.22
CA HIS A 302 8.25 11.24 18.33
C HIS A 302 7.81 11.17 16.86
N PHE A 303 6.50 11.04 16.59
CA PHE A 303 6.00 10.73 15.24
C PHE A 303 5.25 11.87 14.54
N VAL A 304 4.83 12.91 15.26
CA VAL A 304 4.05 14.03 14.69
C VAL A 304 4.80 15.34 14.83
N ARG A 305 5.22 15.70 16.04
CA ARG A 305 5.90 16.98 16.32
C ARG A 305 6.94 16.81 17.41
N HIS A 306 8.20 17.02 17.04
CA HIS A 306 9.34 16.90 17.93
C HIS A 306 9.95 18.30 18.19
N PRO A 307 9.91 18.84 19.42
CA PRO A 307 10.48 20.15 19.75
C PRO A 307 12.01 20.15 19.86
N ALA A 308 12.63 18.98 19.67
CA ALA A 308 14.06 18.74 19.89
C ALA A 308 14.52 18.98 21.33
N LYS A 309 13.63 18.57 22.23
CA LYS A 309 13.84 18.32 23.66
C LYS A 309 13.56 16.84 23.94
N ILE A 310 14.05 16.33 25.07
CA ILE A 310 13.66 15.02 25.60
C ILE A 310 12.18 15.11 25.99
N PHE A 311 11.45 14.00 25.91
CA PHE A 311 10.05 13.98 26.34
C PHE A 311 9.95 14.24 27.85
N GLU A 312 9.07 15.16 28.24
CA GLU A 312 8.72 15.42 29.63
C GLU A 312 7.19 15.40 29.75
N GLU A 313 6.67 14.68 30.74
CA GLU A 313 5.23 14.49 30.91
C GLU A 313 4.53 15.77 31.37
N ASN A 314 5.14 16.46 32.34
CA ASN A 314 4.68 17.75 32.86
C ASN A 314 5.86 18.72 32.87
N PRO A 315 6.12 19.44 31.76
CA PRO A 315 7.21 20.40 31.72
C PRO A 315 6.97 21.52 32.74
N GLU A 316 8.03 21.96 33.42
CA GLU A 316 7.96 23.06 34.37
C GLU A 316 7.38 24.31 33.70
N ALA A 317 6.42 24.96 34.37
CA ALA A 317 5.74 26.15 33.84
C ALA A 317 6.67 27.38 33.79
N PHE A 318 7.70 27.40 34.65
CA PHE A 318 8.65 28.50 34.79
C PHE A 318 10.05 27.95 34.96
N THR A 319 11.02 28.63 34.35
CA THR A 319 12.45 28.32 34.40
C THR A 319 13.19 29.57 34.84
N GLY A 320 14.14 29.40 35.77
CA GLY A 320 15.02 30.46 36.23
C GLY A 320 16.09 30.81 35.19
N LEU A 321 16.16 32.08 34.77
CA LEU A 321 17.19 32.57 33.85
C LEU A 321 18.37 33.17 34.63
N THR A 322 19.59 32.80 34.24
CA THR A 322 20.81 33.25 34.92
C THR A 322 21.09 34.73 34.67
N GLY A 323 21.13 35.56 35.70
CA GLY A 323 21.50 36.98 35.57
C GLY A 323 22.93 37.24 35.04
N ALA A 324 23.80 36.23 35.04
CA ALA A 324 25.22 36.34 34.67
C ALA A 324 25.48 36.56 33.17
N PHE A 325 24.51 36.29 32.30
CA PHE A 325 24.67 36.50 30.84
C PHE A 325 24.40 37.95 30.45
N ILE A 326 24.94 38.36 29.30
CA ILE A 326 24.77 39.73 28.80
C ILE A 326 23.38 39.88 28.18
N TRP A 327 22.59 40.85 28.67
CA TRP A 327 21.24 41.15 28.16
C TRP A 327 21.27 42.23 27.09
N ILE A 328 20.74 41.96 25.91
CA ILE A 328 20.76 42.86 24.74
C ILE A 328 19.33 43.03 24.23
N THR A 329 18.80 44.26 24.25
CA THR A 329 17.46 44.55 23.73
C THR A 329 17.47 44.78 22.23
N VAL A 330 16.65 44.03 21.50
CA VAL A 330 16.50 44.11 20.04
C VAL A 330 15.15 44.72 19.70
N LYS A 331 15.18 45.91 19.07
CA LYS A 331 13.98 46.63 18.62
C LYS A 331 13.63 46.40 17.13
N ALA A 332 14.51 45.72 16.39
CA ALA A 332 14.31 45.45 14.98
C ALA A 332 13.25 44.38 14.75
N SER A 333 12.43 44.54 13.71
CA SER A 333 11.43 43.55 13.32
C SER A 333 12.03 42.29 12.69
N LYS A 334 13.24 42.39 12.13
CA LYS A 334 14.01 41.29 11.57
C LYS A 334 15.41 41.34 12.18
N TRP A 335 15.87 40.22 12.69
CA TRP A 335 17.15 40.09 13.38
C TRP A 335 17.80 38.76 13.02
N THR A 336 19.09 38.81 12.70
CA THR A 336 19.89 37.61 12.44
C THR A 336 21.20 37.74 13.20
N TYR A 337 21.59 36.68 13.88
CA TYR A 337 22.84 36.58 14.61
C TYR A 337 23.58 35.34 14.14
N SER A 338 24.85 35.49 13.76
CA SER A 338 25.69 34.38 13.28
C SER A 338 27.09 34.55 13.82
N VAL A 339 27.56 33.56 14.58
CA VAL A 339 28.86 33.59 15.24
C VAL A 339 29.53 32.23 15.17
N TYR A 340 30.86 32.22 15.05
CA TYR A 340 31.69 31.00 15.03
C TYR A 340 32.16 30.60 16.43
N ASN A 341 32.56 31.57 17.24
CA ASN A 341 33.01 31.38 18.62
C ASN A 341 32.52 32.58 19.44
N ASP A 342 31.82 32.33 20.54
CA ASP A 342 31.40 33.35 21.50
C ASP A 342 31.73 32.86 22.90
N SER A 343 32.61 33.58 23.60
CA SER A 343 33.07 33.21 24.93
C SER A 343 32.04 33.52 26.02
N ASN A 344 31.09 34.42 25.75
CA ASN A 344 30.15 34.93 26.74
C ASN A 344 28.71 34.56 26.36
N GLY A 345 27.95 33.98 27.30
CA GLY A 345 26.52 33.74 27.12
C GLY A 345 25.73 35.05 27.01
N LYS A 346 24.71 35.08 26.14
CA LYS A 346 23.90 36.27 25.84
C LYS A 346 22.41 35.96 25.88
N TYR A 347 21.63 36.95 26.30
CA TYR A 347 20.17 36.97 26.17
C TYR A 347 19.76 38.12 25.26
N PHE A 348 19.08 37.80 24.15
CA PHE A 348 18.48 38.81 23.29
C PHE A 348 17.01 38.99 23.65
N THR A 349 16.60 40.21 24.00
CA THR A 349 15.23 40.51 24.46
C THR A 349 14.45 41.31 23.42
N PHE A 350 13.25 40.84 23.11
CA PHE A 350 12.35 41.44 22.11
C PHE A 350 11.08 41.96 22.81
N PRO A 351 10.93 43.29 22.99
CA PRO A 351 9.76 43.89 23.64
C PRO A 351 8.49 43.72 22.81
N LEU A 352 7.46 43.06 23.36
CA LEU A 352 6.24 42.77 22.61
C LEU A 352 5.27 43.95 22.51
N ALA A 353 5.35 44.92 23.43
CA ALA A 353 4.42 46.06 23.47
C ALA A 353 4.42 46.90 22.18
N SER A 354 5.58 47.14 21.57
CA SER A 354 5.69 47.83 20.28
C SER A 354 5.35 46.92 19.11
N HIS A 355 5.84 45.67 19.13
CA HIS A 355 5.69 44.73 18.03
C HIS A 355 4.22 44.29 17.81
N ARG A 356 3.43 44.13 18.89
CA ARG A 356 2.01 43.76 18.80
C ARG A 356 1.14 44.77 18.04
N LYS A 357 1.56 46.05 17.95
CA LYS A 357 0.81 47.07 17.18
C LYS A 357 0.94 46.85 15.67
N SER A 358 2.06 46.30 15.23
CA SER A 358 2.42 46.22 13.81
C SER A 358 2.42 44.81 13.25
N TYR A 359 2.52 43.78 14.11
CA TYR A 359 2.73 42.39 13.71
C TYR A 359 1.78 41.45 14.46
N SER A 360 1.40 40.36 13.80
CA SER A 360 0.54 39.32 14.40
C SER A 360 1.32 38.10 14.87
N HIS A 361 2.46 37.81 14.25
CA HIS A 361 3.26 36.62 14.51
C HIS A 361 4.74 36.93 14.66
N VAL A 362 5.45 36.02 15.33
CA VAL A 362 6.92 35.96 15.35
C VAL A 362 7.37 34.57 14.91
N TYR A 363 8.34 34.53 14.00
CA TYR A 363 9.06 33.34 13.59
C TYR A 363 10.48 33.46 14.12
N CYS A 364 10.95 32.44 14.83
CA CYS A 364 12.33 32.35 15.26
C CYS A 364 12.92 30.99 14.87
N GLU A 365 14.18 30.97 14.48
CA GLU A 365 14.91 29.78 14.09
C GLU A 365 16.27 29.69 14.75
N ASN A 366 16.70 28.46 15.01
CA ASN A 366 17.97 28.12 15.64
C ASN A 366 18.63 26.95 14.89
N SER A 367 19.87 27.14 14.43
CA SER A 367 20.67 26.08 13.81
C SER A 367 21.45 25.20 14.78
N MET A 368 21.50 25.55 16.07
CA MET A 368 22.16 24.76 17.09
C MET A 368 21.24 23.64 17.59
N LEU A 369 21.33 22.48 16.92
CA LEU A 369 20.41 21.36 17.17
C LEU A 369 20.57 20.71 18.55
N ASP A 370 21.70 20.90 19.22
CA ASP A 370 21.99 20.28 20.52
C ASP A 370 21.33 21.00 21.71
N THR A 371 20.96 22.28 21.56
CA THR A 371 20.33 23.05 22.65
C THR A 371 18.86 22.65 22.85
N SER A 372 18.51 22.16 24.04
CA SER A 372 17.13 21.78 24.37
C SER A 372 16.23 23.02 24.51
N SER A 373 16.63 23.99 25.34
CA SER A 373 15.90 25.22 25.60
C SER A 373 16.69 26.44 25.13
N TRP A 374 16.04 27.33 24.39
CA TRP A 374 16.69 28.48 23.76
C TRP A 374 15.79 29.71 23.62
N ILE A 375 14.46 29.57 23.75
CA ILE A 375 13.51 30.66 23.66
C ILE A 375 12.55 30.66 24.86
N TYR A 376 12.38 31.82 25.48
CA TYR A 376 11.63 32.00 26.70
C TYR A 376 10.67 33.18 26.59
N GLY A 377 9.57 33.11 27.35
CA GLY A 377 8.56 34.16 27.47
C GLY A 377 8.58 34.74 28.87
N CYS A 378 8.74 36.06 28.97
CA CYS A 378 8.78 36.77 30.24
C CYS A 378 7.48 37.53 30.49
N MET A 379 7.00 37.53 31.74
CA MET A 379 5.75 38.21 32.14
C MET A 379 5.98 39.57 32.81
N ASN A 380 7.13 39.80 33.46
CA ASN A 380 7.40 41.05 34.19
C ASN A 380 7.62 42.23 33.22
N SER A 381 6.89 43.34 33.40
CA SER A 381 6.89 44.50 32.50
C SER A 381 7.94 45.56 32.82
N ASN A 382 8.47 45.58 34.06
CA ASN A 382 9.18 46.75 34.58
C ASN A 382 10.71 46.67 34.48
N SER A 383 11.27 45.53 34.06
CA SER A 383 12.72 45.33 33.91
C SER A 383 13.08 44.81 32.51
N SER A 384 14.21 45.27 31.96
CA SER A 384 14.80 44.71 30.72
C SER A 384 15.40 43.31 30.91
N MET A 385 15.57 42.92 32.17
CA MET A 385 16.02 41.61 32.62
C MET A 385 14.85 40.80 33.15
N CYS A 386 14.91 39.49 32.95
CA CYS A 386 13.86 38.57 33.35
C CYS A 386 14.51 37.37 34.01
N LEU A 387 14.25 37.18 35.30
CA LEU A 387 14.85 36.07 36.06
C LEU A 387 13.96 34.83 36.10
N GLU A 388 12.66 34.99 35.86
CA GLU A 388 11.69 33.89 35.81
C GLU A 388 10.91 33.98 34.49
N ALA A 389 10.99 32.93 33.69
CA ALA A 389 10.42 32.90 32.35
C ALA A 389 9.78 31.55 32.02
N THR A 390 8.75 31.55 31.19
CA THR A 390 8.17 30.30 30.66
C THR A 390 8.99 29.82 29.47
N ASP A 391 9.37 28.54 29.45
CA ASP A 391 10.11 27.96 28.32
C ASP A 391 9.20 27.76 27.10
N LEU A 392 9.38 28.63 26.10
CA LEU A 392 8.62 28.57 24.84
C LEU A 392 9.22 27.56 23.85
N SER A 393 10.37 26.96 24.16
CA SER A 393 11.04 25.97 23.31
C SER A 393 10.21 24.69 23.14
N TRP A 394 9.26 24.41 24.04
CA TRP A 394 8.25 23.35 23.86
C TRP A 394 7.30 23.59 22.67
N ARG A 395 7.18 24.84 22.19
CA ARG A 395 6.47 25.19 20.96
C ARG A 395 7.36 25.09 19.73
N ALA A 396 8.60 24.66 19.87
CA ALA A 396 9.47 24.45 18.72
C ALA A 396 9.01 23.26 17.86
N GLU A 397 9.47 23.28 16.63
CA GLU A 397 9.39 22.19 15.68
C GLU A 397 10.78 21.96 15.09
N LEU A 398 11.21 20.70 15.10
CA LEU A 398 12.46 20.29 14.50
C LEU A 398 12.28 20.13 12.98
N LEU A 399 13.12 20.83 12.22
CA LEU A 399 13.33 20.62 10.78
C LEU A 399 14.72 20.00 10.56
N PRO A 400 15.03 19.50 9.35
CA PRO A 400 16.30 18.81 9.09
C PRO A 400 17.57 19.55 9.47
N THR A 401 17.59 20.88 9.32
CA THR A 401 18.79 21.70 9.56
C THR A 401 18.63 22.71 10.69
N THR A 402 17.41 22.96 11.16
CA THR A 402 17.12 23.97 12.19
C THR A 402 15.91 23.61 13.03
N LYS A 403 15.83 24.16 14.24
CA LYS A 403 14.60 24.22 15.03
C LYS A 403 13.91 25.53 14.76
N VAL A 404 12.59 25.52 14.66
CA VAL A 404 11.79 26.71 14.37
C VAL A 404 10.67 26.86 15.37
N VAL A 405 10.29 28.09 15.69
CA VAL A 405 9.20 28.45 16.58
C VAL A 405 8.37 29.51 15.88
N ILE A 406 7.08 29.23 15.70
CA ILE A 406 6.09 30.19 15.19
C ILE A 406 5.10 30.46 16.32
N LEU A 407 5.00 31.71 16.76
CA LEU A 407 4.07 32.11 17.80
C LEU A 407 3.13 33.18 17.27
N LYS A 408 1.84 32.99 17.52
CA LYS A 408 0.82 34.02 17.36
C LYS A 408 0.83 34.91 18.60
N LEU A 409 1.14 36.19 18.43
CA LEU A 409 1.36 37.11 19.56
C LEU A 409 0.11 37.35 20.41
N GLN A 410 -1.08 37.11 19.85
CA GLN A 410 -2.37 37.23 20.52
C GLN A 410 -2.62 36.10 21.54
N ASP A 411 -2.07 34.91 21.31
CA ASP A 411 -2.28 33.74 22.18
C ASP A 411 -1.49 33.86 23.49
N TYR A 412 -0.56 34.82 23.57
CA TYR A 412 0.31 35.06 24.71
C TYR A 412 0.20 36.51 25.19
N PRO A 413 -0.97 37.00 25.63
CA PRO A 413 -1.17 38.41 25.98
C PRO A 413 -0.38 38.83 27.23
N SER A 414 -0.13 37.88 28.14
CA SER A 414 0.58 38.09 29.41
C SER A 414 2.09 38.29 29.25
N LEU A 415 2.68 37.97 28.10
CA LEU A 415 4.12 38.14 27.89
C LEU A 415 4.49 39.61 27.65
N SER A 416 5.52 40.11 28.32
CA SER A 416 6.09 41.44 28.12
C SER A 416 7.17 41.43 27.02
N HIS A 417 8.06 40.44 27.05
CA HIS A 417 9.19 40.28 26.13
C HIS A 417 9.42 38.80 25.80
N ILE A 418 9.94 38.52 24.60
CA ILE A 418 10.52 37.22 24.24
C ILE A 418 12.02 37.30 24.47
N VAL A 419 12.59 36.25 25.05
CA VAL A 419 14.02 36.15 25.35
C VAL A 419 14.62 34.98 24.59
N ILE A 420 15.70 35.23 23.86
CA ILE A 420 16.47 34.21 23.15
C ILE A 420 17.79 34.03 23.86
N GLN A 421 18.04 32.81 24.32
CA GLN A 421 19.27 32.43 24.97
C GLN A 421 20.28 31.96 23.94
N VAL A 422 21.49 32.48 24.09
CA VAL A 422 22.65 32.07 23.33
C VAL A 422 23.70 31.58 24.33
N PRO A 423 23.92 30.26 24.42
CA PRO A 423 24.96 29.74 25.31
C PRO A 423 26.35 30.10 24.78
N PRO A 424 27.38 30.13 25.65
CA PRO A 424 28.77 30.23 25.20
C PRO A 424 29.13 28.99 24.38
N THR A 425 29.76 29.19 23.21
CA THR A 425 30.03 28.12 22.26
C THR A 425 31.46 28.20 21.72
N VAL A 426 32.13 27.05 21.66
CA VAL A 426 33.47 26.89 21.09
C VAL A 426 33.40 25.88 19.94
N GLY A 427 33.86 26.27 18.76
CA GLY A 427 34.14 25.39 17.63
C GLY A 427 33.06 25.27 16.55
N ASN A 428 31.82 25.73 16.79
CA ASN A 428 30.70 25.56 15.86
C ASN A 428 30.06 26.88 15.42
N LYS A 429 29.97 27.08 14.10
CA LYS A 429 29.16 28.16 13.51
C LYS A 429 27.68 27.85 13.73
N TYR A 430 26.95 28.77 14.35
CA TYR A 430 25.49 28.70 14.41
C TYR A 430 24.87 30.03 14.03
N THR A 431 23.62 29.95 13.59
CA THR A 431 22.81 31.07 13.15
C THR A 431 21.47 31.04 13.88
N LEU A 432 21.12 32.18 14.45
CA LEU A 432 19.80 32.47 15.01
C LEU A 432 19.16 33.55 14.15
N GLY A 433 17.87 33.39 13.87
CA GLY A 433 17.11 34.37 13.11
C GLY A 433 15.74 34.55 13.72
N CYS A 434 15.27 35.79 13.85
CA CYS A 434 13.90 36.09 14.21
C CYS A 434 13.30 37.17 13.35
N GLU A 435 12.01 37.00 13.05
CA GLU A 435 11.26 37.93 12.24
C GLU A 435 9.83 38.07 12.80
N PHE A 436 9.42 39.32 12.98
CA PHE A 436 8.04 39.71 13.25
C PHE A 436 7.35 40.05 11.93
N PHE A 437 6.17 39.47 11.71
CA PHE A 437 5.44 39.63 10.46
C PHE A 437 3.93 39.67 10.67
N LYS A 438 3.22 40.12 9.63
CA LYS A 438 1.77 40.00 9.51
C LYS A 438 1.46 38.71 8.74
N GLU A 439 0.53 37.92 9.24
CA GLU A 439 0.15 36.64 8.63
C GLU A 439 -0.20 36.76 7.14
N ASP A 440 -1.00 37.77 6.79
CA ASP A 440 -1.43 38.02 5.41
C ASP A 440 -0.27 38.36 4.46
N SER A 441 0.88 38.84 4.97
CA SER A 441 2.05 39.14 4.14
C SER A 441 2.95 37.92 3.91
N ARG A 442 2.66 36.77 4.55
CA ARG A 442 3.40 35.51 4.42
C ARG A 442 2.56 34.38 3.83
N ARG A 443 1.23 34.52 3.85
CA ARG A 443 0.30 33.58 3.20
C ARG A 443 -0.01 34.03 1.79
N VAL A 444 0.19 33.11 0.84
CA VAL A 444 -0.04 33.36 -0.57
C VAL A 444 -0.84 32.20 -1.14
N GLN A 445 -1.87 32.51 -1.94
CA GLN A 445 -2.69 31.48 -2.59
C GLN A 445 -2.16 31.22 -4.00
N LEU A 446 -1.96 29.95 -4.33
CA LEU A 446 -1.55 29.49 -5.65
C LEU A 446 -2.55 28.44 -6.15
N PRO A 447 -3.43 28.76 -7.11
CA PRO A 447 -4.33 27.77 -7.68
C PRO A 447 -3.55 26.72 -8.46
N VAL A 448 -3.86 25.45 -8.23
CA VAL A 448 -3.28 24.37 -9.02
C VAL A 448 -3.80 24.40 -10.45
N THR A 449 -2.97 23.95 -11.37
CA THR A 449 -3.31 23.83 -12.78
C THR A 449 -4.37 22.75 -13.00
N HIS A 450 -5.21 22.93 -14.01
CA HIS A 450 -6.24 21.94 -14.33
C HIS A 450 -5.61 20.61 -14.80
N LEU A 451 -6.21 19.48 -14.41
CA LEU A 451 -5.75 18.14 -14.78
C LEU A 451 -5.65 17.95 -16.31
N PHE A 452 -6.62 18.47 -17.05
CA PHE A 452 -6.65 18.43 -18.52
C PHE A 452 -5.74 19.44 -19.22
N SER A 453 -4.87 20.15 -18.50
CA SER A 453 -3.89 21.00 -19.15
C SER A 453 -2.76 20.22 -19.83
N PHE A 454 -2.69 18.90 -19.63
CA PHE A 454 -1.69 17.98 -20.19
C PHE A 454 -0.22 18.44 -20.03
N GLY A 455 0.08 19.20 -18.97
CA GLY A 455 1.42 19.76 -18.73
C GLY A 455 1.78 21.03 -19.53
N PHE A 456 0.87 21.56 -20.35
CA PHE A 456 1.07 22.81 -21.11
C PHE A 456 0.77 24.07 -20.29
N SER A 457 0.10 23.95 -19.14
CA SER A 457 -0.15 25.07 -18.24
C SER A 457 0.75 25.00 -17.01
N SER A 458 1.13 26.17 -16.51
CA SER A 458 1.86 26.33 -15.26
C SER A 458 1.30 27.50 -14.47
N SER A 459 1.10 27.32 -13.18
CA SER A 459 0.83 28.42 -12.26
C SER A 459 2.16 28.89 -11.68
N LYS A 460 2.44 30.19 -11.71
CA LYS A 460 3.68 30.77 -11.19
C LYS A 460 3.37 31.90 -10.22
N ILE A 461 4.13 31.97 -9.14
CA ILE A 461 4.07 33.08 -8.19
C ILE A 461 5.44 33.45 -7.68
N THR A 462 5.70 34.75 -7.63
CA THR A 462 6.92 35.32 -7.07
C THR A 462 6.61 35.84 -5.67
N LEU A 463 7.45 35.48 -4.69
CA LEU A 463 7.27 35.92 -3.31
C LEU A 463 7.89 37.31 -3.14
N ASN A 464 7.03 38.31 -2.92
CA ASN A 464 7.38 39.74 -2.99
C ASN A 464 8.20 40.28 -1.80
N SER A 465 8.50 39.45 -0.79
CA SER A 465 9.23 39.86 0.41
C SER A 465 10.55 39.09 0.54
N THR A 466 11.42 39.49 1.48
CA THR A 466 12.67 38.78 1.84
C THR A 466 12.60 38.28 3.29
N GLY A 467 11.46 37.74 3.69
CA GLY A 467 11.24 37.06 4.97
C GLY A 467 11.87 35.67 5.06
N LEU A 468 11.81 35.09 6.25
CA LEU A 468 12.36 33.79 6.64
C LEU A 468 11.36 32.63 6.53
N LEU A 469 10.07 32.93 6.38
CA LEU A 469 8.99 31.95 6.26
C LEU A 469 7.95 32.40 5.24
N TYR A 470 7.51 31.49 4.36
CA TYR A 470 6.34 31.69 3.51
C TYR A 470 5.44 30.46 3.53
N ASN A 471 4.13 30.69 3.44
CA ASN A 471 3.12 29.65 3.34
C ASN A 471 2.38 29.82 2.02
N VAL A 472 2.66 28.94 1.05
CA VAL A 472 1.97 28.92 -0.24
C VAL A 472 0.84 27.88 -0.19
N GLN A 473 -0.40 28.34 -0.23
CA GLN A 473 -1.59 27.49 -0.18
C GLN A 473 -1.97 27.01 -1.58
N LEU A 474 -1.95 25.70 -1.80
CA LEU A 474 -2.24 25.07 -3.09
C LEU A 474 -3.75 24.88 -3.26
N GLN A 475 -4.42 25.89 -3.80
CA GLN A 475 -5.89 25.89 -3.92
C GLN A 475 -6.35 24.81 -4.91
N HIS A 476 -7.46 24.15 -4.58
CA HIS A 476 -8.08 23.07 -5.36
C HIS A 476 -7.22 21.79 -5.52
N PHE A 477 -6.22 21.59 -4.66
CA PHE A 477 -5.46 20.34 -4.59
C PHE A 477 -6.10 19.37 -3.58
N ASN A 478 -7.07 18.58 -4.04
CA ASN A 478 -7.89 17.73 -3.17
C ASN A 478 -8.10 16.29 -3.69
N GLN A 479 -7.72 16.00 -4.94
CA GLN A 479 -7.96 14.70 -5.57
C GLN A 479 -6.68 13.87 -5.69
N ILE A 480 -6.78 12.55 -5.47
CA ILE A 480 -5.64 11.60 -5.55
C ILE A 480 -4.97 11.52 -6.93
N TYR A 481 -5.69 11.86 -8.01
CA TYR A 481 -5.16 11.83 -9.38
C TYR A 481 -4.36 13.07 -9.74
N GLN A 482 -4.54 14.15 -8.99
CA GLN A 482 -3.75 15.36 -9.17
C GLN A 482 -2.30 15.07 -8.83
N ALA A 483 -1.42 15.37 -9.78
CA ALA A 483 0.00 15.21 -9.62
C ALA A 483 0.73 16.36 -10.31
N PHE A 484 1.56 17.05 -9.54
CA PHE A 484 2.25 18.25 -9.95
C PHE A 484 3.75 18.15 -9.64
N LYS A 485 4.54 18.86 -10.45
CA LYS A 485 5.92 19.18 -10.12
C LYS A 485 5.97 20.63 -9.68
N ILE A 486 6.44 20.85 -8.46
CA ILE A 486 6.67 22.16 -7.89
C ILE A 486 8.15 22.46 -8.06
N TYR A 487 8.45 23.50 -8.83
CA TYR A 487 9.80 24.05 -8.97
C TYR A 487 9.91 25.26 -8.06
N ILE A 488 10.94 25.27 -7.23
CA ILE A 488 11.24 26.38 -6.32
C ILE A 488 12.60 26.92 -6.74
N GLU A 489 12.60 28.13 -7.29
CA GLU A 489 13.79 28.84 -7.77
C GLU A 489 14.12 29.95 -6.77
N SER A 490 15.36 29.94 -6.27
CA SER A 490 15.84 30.97 -5.35
C SER A 490 16.83 31.90 -6.05
N HIS A 491 16.52 33.19 -6.14
CA HIS A 491 17.36 34.23 -6.72
C HIS A 491 17.94 35.11 -5.61
N CYS A 492 19.27 35.12 -5.48
CA CYS A 492 19.96 35.82 -4.39
C CYS A 492 21.13 36.66 -4.92
N GLN A 493 21.30 37.88 -4.39
CA GLN A 493 22.24 38.88 -4.94
C GLN A 493 23.74 38.65 -4.60
N SER A 494 24.12 37.57 -3.87
CA SER A 494 25.52 37.34 -3.44
C SER A 494 25.85 35.87 -3.14
N LEU A 495 27.08 35.44 -3.51
CA LEU A 495 27.68 34.09 -3.37
C LEU A 495 28.25 33.76 -1.96
N LYS A 496 27.85 34.46 -0.90
CA LYS A 496 28.26 34.06 0.47
C LYS A 496 27.69 32.69 0.83
N GLU A 497 28.42 31.92 1.63
CA GLU A 497 27.96 30.64 2.17
C GLU A 497 26.68 30.88 3.01
N ARG A 498 25.54 30.38 2.51
CA ARG A 498 24.21 30.55 3.11
C ARG A 498 23.74 29.27 3.77
N LYS A 499 22.89 29.44 4.78
CA LYS A 499 22.09 28.35 5.34
C LYS A 499 21.22 27.74 4.23
N PRO A 500 21.11 26.41 4.15
CA PRO A 500 20.18 25.77 3.21
C PRO A 500 18.72 26.10 3.58
N SER A 501 17.90 26.31 2.56
CA SER A 501 16.46 26.47 2.73
C SER A 501 15.80 25.11 2.92
N VAL A 502 14.73 25.07 3.71
CA VAL A 502 13.90 23.88 3.91
C VAL A 502 12.54 24.12 3.28
N TYR A 503 12.10 23.20 2.43
CA TYR A 503 10.79 23.24 1.82
C TYR A 503 9.98 22.05 2.34
N ARG A 504 8.80 22.32 2.89
CA ARG A 504 7.88 21.30 3.39
C ARG A 504 6.56 21.41 2.65
N LEU A 505 6.15 20.36 1.97
CA LEU A 505 4.77 20.21 1.51
C LEU A 505 4.00 19.51 2.62
N HIS A 506 3.10 20.23 3.28
CA HIS A 506 2.27 19.77 4.37
C HIS A 506 0.85 19.44 3.89
N ILE A 507 0.36 18.24 4.22
CA ILE A 507 -1.00 17.81 3.91
C ILE A 507 -1.79 17.67 5.22
N PRO A 508 -2.78 18.54 5.46
CA PRO A 508 -3.33 18.74 6.80
C PRO A 508 -4.19 17.57 7.33
N TRP A 509 -4.78 16.76 6.46
CA TRP A 509 -5.69 15.67 6.86
C TRP A 509 -5.00 14.31 7.09
N SER A 510 -3.79 14.11 6.55
CA SER A 510 -3.18 12.78 6.46
C SER A 510 -1.73 12.66 6.96
N HIS A 511 -1.09 13.70 7.49
CA HIS A 511 0.31 13.60 7.99
C HIS A 511 1.26 12.92 6.97
N GLU A 512 1.11 13.27 5.69
CA GLU A 512 1.88 12.72 4.57
C GLU A 512 2.94 13.71 4.06
N ASP A 513 3.44 14.54 4.97
CA ASP A 513 4.36 15.61 4.67
C ASP A 513 5.62 15.11 3.94
N SER A 514 6.11 15.94 3.03
CA SER A 514 7.39 15.73 2.36
C SER A 514 8.30 16.93 2.59
N VAL A 515 9.57 16.65 2.85
CA VAL A 515 10.57 17.68 3.19
C VAL A 515 11.75 17.57 2.24
N ALA A 516 12.15 18.71 1.67
CA ALA A 516 13.32 18.85 0.84
C ALA A 516 14.25 19.92 1.43
N VAL A 517 15.55 19.62 1.46
CA VAL A 517 16.59 20.55 1.89
C VAL A 517 17.39 20.97 0.66
N ALA A 518 17.54 22.27 0.46
CA ALA A 518 18.15 22.83 -0.74
C ALA A 518 19.28 23.80 -0.41
N LYS A 519 20.42 23.66 -1.09
CA LYS A 519 21.47 24.70 -1.08
C LYS A 519 20.95 25.96 -1.78
N VAL A 520 21.44 27.14 -1.42
CA VAL A 520 20.94 28.41 -1.96
C VAL A 520 22.11 29.20 -2.58
N PRO A 521 22.01 29.67 -3.84
CA PRO A 521 20.88 29.55 -4.75
C PRO A 521 20.74 28.15 -5.36
N SER A 522 19.51 27.67 -5.57
CA SER A 522 19.22 26.46 -6.34
C SER A 522 17.85 26.50 -7.01
N SER A 523 17.65 25.57 -7.95
CA SER A 523 16.32 25.15 -8.41
C SER A 523 16.04 23.77 -7.82
N THR A 524 14.98 23.66 -7.02
CA THR A 524 14.57 22.40 -6.38
C THR A 524 13.24 21.94 -6.95
N GLU A 525 13.14 20.65 -7.29
CA GLU A 525 11.90 20.01 -7.74
C GLU A 525 11.30 19.17 -6.61
N ILE A 526 10.02 19.40 -6.29
CA ILE A 526 9.23 18.58 -5.36
C ILE A 526 8.04 17.99 -6.12
N SER A 527 7.81 16.70 -5.98
CA SER A 527 6.62 16.05 -6.52
C SER A 527 5.46 16.18 -5.53
N ALA A 528 4.39 16.89 -5.93
CA ALA A 528 3.18 17.04 -5.15
C ALA A 528 2.12 16.04 -5.64
N LYS A 529 1.82 15.06 -4.78
CA LYS A 529 0.92 13.93 -5.04
C LYS A 529 0.24 13.56 -3.73
N LEU A 530 -1.03 13.17 -3.76
CA LEU A 530 -1.76 12.74 -2.57
C LEU A 530 -1.81 11.21 -2.43
N HIS A 531 -1.75 10.72 -1.19
CA HIS A 531 -2.06 9.32 -0.88
C HIS A 531 -3.54 9.12 -0.51
N ILE A 532 -4.19 10.16 0.02
CA ILE A 532 -5.59 10.18 0.46
C ILE A 532 -6.21 11.50 -0.01
N ALA A 533 -7.39 11.42 -0.64
CA ALA A 533 -8.16 12.61 -1.02
C ALA A 533 -8.58 13.41 0.22
N GLN A 534 -8.87 14.70 0.03
CA GLN A 534 -9.43 15.53 1.10
C GLN A 534 -10.76 14.91 1.58
N PRO A 535 -10.91 14.62 2.88
CA PRO A 535 -12.19 14.14 3.42
C PRO A 535 -13.30 15.17 3.19
N GLN A 536 -14.53 14.73 2.91
CA GLN A 536 -15.66 15.61 2.55
C GLN A 536 -15.96 16.72 3.59
N ASN A 537 -15.67 16.49 4.88
CA ASN A 537 -15.92 17.45 5.96
C ASN A 537 -14.69 18.32 6.32
N ASP A 538 -13.59 18.21 5.58
CA ASP A 538 -12.36 18.95 5.85
C ASP A 538 -12.21 20.11 4.87
N SER A 539 -12.08 21.34 5.37
CA SER A 539 -11.89 22.55 4.55
C SER A 539 -10.43 23.01 4.46
N ARG A 540 -9.51 22.31 5.12
CA ARG A 540 -8.08 22.68 5.14
C ARG A 540 -7.44 22.43 3.78
N VAL A 541 -6.44 23.24 3.43
CA VAL A 541 -5.79 23.23 2.10
C VAL A 541 -4.33 22.78 2.26
N PRO A 542 -3.76 22.02 1.30
CA PRO A 542 -2.33 21.71 1.29
C PRO A 542 -1.46 22.98 1.27
N GLU A 543 -0.40 22.99 2.08
CA GLU A 543 0.49 24.14 2.21
C GLU A 543 1.93 23.76 1.86
N LEU A 544 2.58 24.58 1.03
CA LEU A 544 4.02 24.55 0.85
C LEU A 544 4.66 25.60 1.76
N ASN A 545 5.25 25.14 2.86
CA ASN A 545 6.02 25.97 3.77
C ASN A 545 7.44 26.11 3.23
N ILE A 546 7.89 27.34 3.03
CA ILE A 546 9.24 27.68 2.58
C ILE A 546 9.95 28.37 3.74
N TYR A 547 10.87 27.65 4.37
CA TYR A 547 11.79 28.19 5.37
C TYR A 547 13.03 28.69 4.63
N SER A 548 13.06 29.99 4.38
CA SER A 548 13.98 30.64 3.46
C SER A 548 15.24 31.16 4.14
N SER A 549 16.35 31.16 3.41
CA SER A 549 17.51 32.00 3.73
C SER A 549 17.15 33.49 3.59
N SER A 550 17.77 34.34 4.41
CA SER A 550 17.64 35.80 4.31
C SER A 550 18.10 36.30 2.94
N ASP A 551 17.48 37.41 2.49
CA ASP A 551 17.93 38.22 1.35
C ASP A 551 17.99 37.43 0.03
N CYS A 552 16.96 36.60 -0.17
CA CYS A 552 16.68 35.86 -1.40
C CYS A 552 15.22 36.09 -1.80
N GLN A 553 14.99 36.23 -3.10
CA GLN A 553 13.66 36.20 -3.70
C GLN A 553 13.37 34.78 -4.18
N TYR A 554 12.18 34.29 -3.90
CA TYR A 554 11.78 32.94 -4.28
C TYR A 554 10.65 33.00 -5.30
N GLU A 555 10.73 32.10 -6.26
CA GLU A 555 9.71 31.89 -7.26
C GLU A 555 9.25 30.44 -7.21
N VAL A 556 7.93 30.25 -7.15
CA VAL A 556 7.28 28.94 -7.10
C VAL A 556 6.53 28.72 -8.39
N ILE A 557 6.88 27.67 -9.12
CA ILE A 557 6.26 27.29 -10.39
C ILE A 557 5.66 25.90 -10.24
N LEU A 558 4.35 25.80 -10.40
CA LEU A 558 3.60 24.55 -10.34
C LEU A 558 3.22 24.11 -11.75
N LYS A 559 3.65 22.90 -12.13
CA LYS A 559 3.36 22.29 -13.44
C LYS A 559 2.62 20.96 -13.29
N THR A 560 1.55 20.77 -14.06
CA THR A 560 0.87 19.46 -14.18
C THR A 560 1.81 18.41 -14.75
N SER A 561 1.90 17.23 -14.13
CA SER A 561 2.72 16.13 -14.62
C SER A 561 1.88 14.96 -15.14
N LEU A 562 1.69 14.87 -16.46
CA LEU A 562 0.91 13.79 -17.09
C LEU A 562 1.45 12.40 -16.74
N LEU A 563 2.79 12.24 -16.69
CA LEU A 563 3.41 10.95 -16.35
C LEU A 563 3.11 10.51 -14.92
N GLN A 564 3.08 11.44 -13.96
CA GLN A 564 2.74 11.18 -12.57
C GLN A 564 1.23 11.00 -12.37
N ILE A 565 0.37 11.71 -13.12
CA ILE A 565 -1.09 11.46 -13.15
C ILE A 565 -1.36 10.02 -13.60
N LEU A 566 -0.77 9.60 -14.74
CA LEU A 566 -0.83 8.22 -15.20
C LEU A 566 -0.22 7.25 -14.16
N GLY A 567 0.79 7.70 -13.40
CA GLY A 567 1.36 6.96 -12.28
C GLY A 567 0.34 6.73 -11.16
N GLN A 568 -0.42 7.76 -10.78
CA GLN A 568 -1.49 7.66 -9.78
C GLN A 568 -2.63 6.75 -10.24
N ILE A 569 -3.04 6.83 -11.51
CA ILE A 569 -4.06 5.91 -12.05
C ILE A 569 -3.61 4.45 -11.89
N ILE A 570 -2.36 4.14 -12.26
CA ILE A 570 -1.81 2.79 -12.08
C ILE A 570 -1.70 2.43 -10.59
N ARG A 571 -1.20 3.33 -9.74
CA ARG A 571 -1.03 3.08 -8.29
C ARG A 571 -2.35 2.73 -7.60
N PHE A 572 -3.46 3.36 -7.97
CA PHE A 572 -4.76 3.13 -7.35
C PHE A 572 -5.58 2.03 -8.03
N HIS A 573 -5.40 1.79 -9.34
CA HIS A 573 -6.31 0.92 -10.11
C HIS A 573 -5.65 -0.26 -10.84
N ALA A 574 -4.32 -0.45 -10.74
CA ALA A 574 -3.66 -1.58 -11.38
C ALA A 574 -4.24 -2.93 -10.96
N GLY A 575 -4.69 -3.06 -9.70
CA GLY A 575 -5.35 -4.26 -9.19
C GLY A 575 -6.64 -4.61 -9.94
N ALA A 576 -7.36 -3.63 -10.51
CA ALA A 576 -8.59 -3.86 -11.26
C ALA A 576 -8.35 -4.22 -12.73
N LEU A 577 -7.14 -4.00 -13.26
CA LEU A 577 -6.81 -4.20 -14.68
C LEU A 577 -7.09 -5.62 -15.21
N PRO A 578 -6.84 -6.72 -14.48
CA PRO A 578 -7.21 -8.06 -14.94
C PRO A 578 -8.69 -8.19 -15.30
N VAL A 579 -9.59 -7.53 -14.56
CA VAL A 579 -11.03 -7.55 -14.82
C VAL A 579 -11.36 -6.98 -16.19
N TYR A 580 -10.74 -5.84 -16.53
CA TYR A 580 -10.91 -5.22 -17.85
C TYR A 580 -10.34 -6.08 -18.97
N VAL A 581 -9.21 -6.76 -18.75
CA VAL A 581 -8.64 -7.68 -19.75
C VAL A 581 -9.59 -8.85 -20.00
N VAL A 582 -10.02 -9.56 -18.94
CA VAL A 582 -10.91 -10.72 -19.07
C VAL A 582 -12.26 -10.31 -19.64
N SER A 583 -12.82 -9.17 -19.23
CA SER A 583 -14.05 -8.61 -19.80
C SER A 583 -13.95 -8.41 -21.31
N ASN A 584 -12.83 -7.85 -21.81
CA ASN A 584 -12.65 -7.63 -23.24
C ASN A 584 -12.48 -8.93 -24.03
N ILE A 585 -11.80 -9.93 -23.46
CA ILE A 585 -11.71 -11.27 -24.04
C ILE A 585 -13.10 -11.93 -24.07
N LEU A 586 -13.91 -11.75 -23.03
CA LEU A 586 -15.26 -12.30 -22.95
C LEU A 586 -16.22 -11.65 -23.96
N LEU A 587 -16.13 -10.33 -24.18
CA LEU A 587 -16.85 -9.65 -25.27
C LEU A 587 -16.46 -10.19 -26.65
N THR A 588 -15.16 -10.42 -26.86
CA THR A 588 -14.62 -11.00 -28.11
C THR A 588 -15.20 -12.39 -28.36
N TYR A 589 -15.27 -13.19 -27.31
CA TYR A 589 -15.86 -14.52 -27.34
C TYR A 589 -17.35 -14.49 -27.72
N GLY A 590 -18.15 -13.59 -27.16
CA GLY A 590 -19.54 -13.38 -27.59
C GLY A 590 -19.67 -12.89 -29.03
N GLY A 591 -18.72 -12.07 -29.49
CA GLY A 591 -18.58 -11.66 -30.88
C GLY A 591 -18.38 -12.84 -31.83
N GLN A 592 -17.45 -13.73 -31.51
CA GLN A 592 -17.16 -14.93 -32.29
C GLN A 592 -18.37 -15.88 -32.37
N LEU A 593 -19.13 -16.02 -31.29
CA LEU A 593 -20.40 -16.76 -31.32
C LEU A 593 -21.44 -16.07 -32.22
N SER A 594 -21.49 -14.74 -32.20
CA SER A 594 -22.41 -13.97 -33.06
C SER A 594 -22.03 -14.06 -34.54
N THR A 595 -20.74 -14.03 -34.88
CA THR A 595 -20.26 -14.22 -36.26
C THR A 595 -20.47 -15.64 -36.75
N LEU A 596 -20.35 -16.63 -35.86
CA LEU A 596 -20.71 -18.01 -36.18
C LEU A 596 -22.19 -18.16 -36.56
N ILE A 597 -23.10 -17.39 -35.90
CA ILE A 597 -24.53 -17.34 -36.27
C ILE A 597 -24.72 -16.67 -37.64
N SER A 598 -24.13 -15.49 -37.86
CA SER A 598 -24.44 -14.66 -39.03
C SER A 598 -23.71 -15.08 -40.31
N ALA A 599 -22.42 -15.41 -40.19
CA ALA A 599 -21.54 -15.73 -41.32
C ALA A 599 -21.24 -17.22 -41.45
N GLY A 600 -21.64 -18.04 -40.46
CA GLY A 600 -21.41 -19.48 -40.46
C GLY A 600 -19.95 -19.90 -40.22
N GLN A 601 -19.04 -18.96 -40.00
CA GLN A 601 -17.62 -19.15 -39.72
C GLN A 601 -17.18 -18.30 -38.53
N CYS A 602 -16.19 -18.78 -37.78
CA CYS A 602 -15.64 -18.05 -36.63
C CYS A 602 -14.60 -17.01 -37.08
N SER A 603 -14.75 -15.77 -36.61
CA SER A 603 -13.80 -14.67 -36.87
C SER A 603 -12.50 -14.82 -36.07
N ASP A 604 -11.42 -14.21 -36.56
CA ASP A 604 -10.15 -14.18 -35.82
C ASP A 604 -10.26 -13.35 -34.54
N PHE A 605 -9.59 -13.80 -33.47
CA PHE A 605 -9.63 -13.16 -32.16
C PHE A 605 -9.29 -11.66 -32.22
N SER A 606 -8.17 -11.29 -32.85
CA SER A 606 -7.73 -9.89 -32.91
C SER A 606 -8.70 -8.99 -33.67
N LEU A 607 -9.30 -9.50 -34.75
CA LEU A 607 -10.28 -8.76 -35.55
C LEU A 607 -11.58 -8.56 -34.76
N GLU A 608 -12.06 -9.63 -34.12
CA GLU A 608 -13.30 -9.59 -33.36
C GLU A 608 -13.16 -8.76 -32.08
N LEU A 609 -11.98 -8.76 -31.45
CA LEU A 609 -11.67 -7.90 -30.30
C LEU A 609 -11.86 -6.44 -30.67
N VAL A 610 -11.23 -5.97 -31.77
CA VAL A 610 -11.37 -4.58 -32.22
C VAL A 610 -12.83 -4.23 -32.54
N ARG A 611 -13.62 -5.18 -33.04
CA ARG A 611 -15.05 -5.00 -33.35
C ARG A 611 -15.93 -4.90 -32.10
N THR A 612 -15.66 -5.73 -31.09
CA THR A 612 -16.59 -5.93 -29.96
C THR A 612 -16.20 -5.22 -28.68
N ALA A 613 -14.90 -5.11 -28.38
CA ALA A 613 -14.34 -4.44 -27.21
C ALA A 613 -14.49 -2.92 -27.32
N LYS A 614 -15.73 -2.46 -27.16
CA LYS A 614 -16.11 -1.06 -27.25
C LYS A 614 -16.62 -0.57 -25.90
N PRO A 615 -16.02 0.48 -25.31
CA PRO A 615 -16.37 0.94 -23.96
C PRO A 615 -17.84 1.36 -23.87
N TYR A 616 -18.41 1.94 -24.93
CA TYR A 616 -19.82 2.36 -24.98
C TYR A 616 -20.83 1.21 -24.83
N LYS A 617 -20.41 -0.06 -24.97
CA LYS A 617 -21.29 -1.22 -24.72
C LYS A 617 -21.41 -1.57 -23.23
N VAL A 618 -20.47 -1.12 -22.40
CA VAL A 618 -20.34 -1.58 -21.01
C VAL A 618 -20.36 -0.41 -20.02
N GLU A 619 -19.54 0.61 -20.25
CA GLU A 619 -19.35 1.74 -19.33
C GLU A 619 -20.63 2.56 -19.06
N PRO A 620 -21.48 2.87 -20.07
CA PRO A 620 -22.71 3.62 -19.81
C PRO A 620 -23.68 2.85 -18.91
N LEU A 621 -23.79 1.53 -19.07
CA LEU A 621 -24.65 0.70 -18.24
C LEU A 621 -24.20 0.71 -16.78
N LEU A 622 -22.89 0.58 -16.55
CA LEU A 622 -22.32 0.67 -15.22
C LEU A 622 -22.57 2.05 -14.59
N SER A 623 -22.39 3.11 -15.39
CA SER A 623 -22.59 4.50 -14.94
C SER A 623 -24.05 4.78 -14.57
N ILE A 624 -25.00 4.24 -15.35
CA ILE A 624 -26.43 4.31 -15.05
C ILE A 624 -26.74 3.59 -13.73
N VAL A 625 -26.20 2.38 -13.50
CA VAL A 625 -26.44 1.64 -12.25
C VAL A 625 -25.90 2.41 -11.04
N VAL A 626 -24.68 2.95 -11.12
CA VAL A 626 -24.08 3.75 -10.04
C VAL A 626 -24.87 5.03 -9.79
N PHE A 627 -25.32 5.71 -10.85
CA PHE A 627 -26.18 6.89 -10.73
C PHE A 627 -27.52 6.55 -10.06
N LEU A 628 -28.15 5.44 -10.47
CA LEU A 628 -29.40 4.96 -9.87
C LEU A 628 -29.23 4.57 -8.40
N GLN A 629 -28.08 4.02 -8.00
CA GLN A 629 -27.77 3.73 -6.59
C GLN A 629 -27.71 4.99 -5.71
N GLY A 630 -27.57 6.18 -6.31
CA GLY A 630 -27.72 7.45 -5.59
C GLY A 630 -29.16 7.74 -5.11
N PHE A 631 -30.17 7.03 -5.63
CA PHE A 631 -31.58 7.22 -5.25
C PHE A 631 -32.04 6.16 -4.25
N ASN A 632 -32.69 6.60 -3.16
CA ASN A 632 -33.14 5.72 -2.08
C ASN A 632 -34.07 4.58 -2.55
N TRP A 633 -35.03 4.86 -3.44
CA TRP A 633 -35.97 3.84 -3.94
C TRP A 633 -35.26 2.69 -4.67
N PHE A 634 -34.20 3.01 -5.44
CA PHE A 634 -33.44 1.99 -6.16
C PHE A 634 -32.55 1.22 -5.20
N ARG A 635 -31.96 1.88 -4.20
CA ARG A 635 -31.18 1.23 -3.14
C ARG A 635 -32.03 0.24 -2.34
N GLU A 636 -33.25 0.60 -1.95
CA GLU A 636 -34.17 -0.32 -1.24
C GLU A 636 -34.51 -1.56 -2.08
N ILE A 637 -34.78 -1.39 -3.38
CA ILE A 637 -35.00 -2.52 -4.30
C ILE A 637 -33.72 -3.38 -4.39
N TRP A 638 -32.57 -2.74 -4.53
CA TRP A 638 -31.28 -3.42 -4.63
C TRP A 638 -30.95 -4.26 -3.39
N GLU A 639 -31.19 -3.69 -2.20
CA GLU A 639 -31.01 -4.36 -0.90
C GLU A 639 -32.03 -5.48 -0.69
N SER A 640 -33.30 -5.28 -1.10
CA SER A 640 -34.35 -6.32 -1.05
C SER A 640 -33.99 -7.54 -1.91
N LEU A 641 -33.32 -7.32 -3.05
CA LEU A 641 -32.79 -8.39 -3.89
C LEU A 641 -31.51 -9.03 -3.33
N SER A 642 -31.04 -8.61 -2.16
CA SER A 642 -29.79 -9.07 -1.52
C SER A 642 -28.57 -8.95 -2.44
N LEU A 643 -28.57 -7.96 -3.34
CA LEU A 643 -27.46 -7.72 -4.26
C LEU A 643 -26.33 -6.99 -3.54
N PRO A 644 -25.05 -7.37 -3.75
CA PRO A 644 -23.93 -6.67 -3.16
C PRO A 644 -23.83 -5.25 -3.73
N GLU A 645 -23.22 -4.34 -2.96
CA GLU A 645 -22.89 -3.01 -3.44
C GLU A 645 -21.93 -3.09 -4.65
N VAL A 646 -22.09 -2.17 -5.60
CA VAL A 646 -21.28 -2.16 -6.82
C VAL A 646 -19.92 -1.55 -6.50
N ASP A 647 -18.84 -2.18 -6.96
CA ASP A 647 -17.47 -1.77 -6.64
C ASP A 647 -17.18 -0.30 -7.05
N ALA A 648 -17.83 0.20 -8.12
CA ALA A 648 -17.74 1.61 -8.52
C ALA A 648 -18.30 2.56 -7.47
N ALA A 649 -19.43 2.21 -6.84
CA ALA A 649 -20.07 3.06 -5.84
C ALA A 649 -19.16 3.18 -4.60
N VAL A 650 -18.56 2.06 -4.17
CA VAL A 650 -17.57 2.02 -3.08
C VAL A 650 -16.35 2.89 -3.43
N LEU A 651 -15.78 2.74 -4.62
CA LEU A 651 -14.63 3.55 -5.05
C LEU A 651 -14.98 5.04 -5.19
N SER A 652 -16.22 5.35 -5.61
CA SER A 652 -16.71 6.72 -5.68
C SER A 652 -16.91 7.34 -4.30
N SER A 653 -17.36 6.57 -3.32
CA SER A 653 -17.49 7.01 -1.92
C SER A 653 -16.13 7.32 -1.25
N GLN A 654 -15.04 6.76 -1.78
CA GLN A 654 -13.67 6.96 -1.30
C GLN A 654 -12.94 8.09 -2.04
N ASP A 655 -13.66 8.90 -2.84
CA ASP A 655 -13.09 9.93 -3.74
C ASP A 655 -11.97 9.39 -4.64
N ALA A 656 -12.01 8.07 -4.88
CA ALA A 656 -11.03 7.32 -5.64
C ALA A 656 -11.56 6.94 -7.02
N TRP A 657 -12.59 7.64 -7.53
CA TRP A 657 -13.19 7.37 -8.83
C TRP A 657 -13.28 8.65 -9.68
N PHE A 658 -12.90 8.53 -10.94
CA PHE A 658 -12.99 9.60 -11.94
C PHE A 658 -13.55 9.01 -13.25
N PRO A 659 -14.51 9.66 -13.93
CA PRO A 659 -15.20 9.04 -15.08
C PRO A 659 -14.29 8.52 -16.20
N LEU A 660 -13.16 9.20 -16.48
CA LEU A 660 -12.22 8.74 -17.50
C LEU A 660 -11.32 7.59 -17.05
N VAL A 661 -11.21 7.29 -15.75
CA VAL A 661 -10.36 6.19 -15.27
C VAL A 661 -10.86 4.87 -15.81
N SER A 662 -12.17 4.62 -15.77
CA SER A 662 -12.76 3.40 -16.31
C SER A 662 -12.50 3.26 -17.81
N LEU A 663 -12.64 4.36 -18.57
CA LEU A 663 -12.33 4.38 -19.99
C LEU A 663 -10.84 4.07 -20.26
N ILE A 664 -9.92 4.69 -19.51
CA ILE A 664 -8.48 4.44 -19.65
C ILE A 664 -8.15 2.98 -19.33
N LEU A 665 -8.69 2.42 -18.24
CA LEU A 665 -8.49 1.03 -17.86
C LEU A 665 -9.09 0.06 -18.87
N PHE A 666 -10.25 0.40 -19.44
CA PHE A 666 -10.88 -0.39 -20.50
C PHE A 666 -9.99 -0.42 -21.75
N LEU A 667 -9.49 0.74 -22.20
CA LEU A 667 -8.60 0.83 -23.37
C LEU A 667 -7.27 0.10 -23.14
N LEU A 668 -6.68 0.26 -21.95
CA LEU A 668 -5.47 -0.49 -21.55
C LEU A 668 -5.75 -2.00 -21.51
N GLY A 669 -6.89 -2.41 -20.95
CA GLY A 669 -7.37 -3.78 -20.91
C GLY A 669 -7.52 -4.39 -22.30
N THR A 670 -8.10 -3.64 -23.26
CA THR A 670 -8.20 -4.04 -24.66
C THR A 670 -6.83 -4.18 -25.31
N GLY A 671 -5.92 -3.24 -25.07
CA GLY A 671 -4.55 -3.31 -25.58
C GLY A 671 -3.79 -4.52 -25.06
N ILE A 672 -3.91 -4.83 -23.77
CA ILE A 672 -3.31 -6.02 -23.16
C ILE A 672 -3.97 -7.29 -23.70
N ALA A 673 -5.29 -7.33 -23.85
CA ALA A 673 -6.00 -8.47 -24.44
C ALA A 673 -5.52 -8.73 -25.88
N TYR A 674 -5.30 -7.67 -26.68
CA TYR A 674 -4.80 -7.77 -28.04
C TYR A 674 -3.40 -8.38 -28.07
N TRP A 675 -2.45 -7.80 -27.34
CA TRP A 675 -1.07 -8.28 -27.29
C TRP A 675 -0.97 -9.68 -26.67
N ASN A 676 -1.78 -9.98 -25.66
CA ASN A 676 -1.91 -11.32 -25.09
C ASN A 676 -2.34 -12.32 -26.17
N GLY A 677 -3.39 -12.02 -26.95
CA GLY A 677 -3.83 -12.90 -28.04
C GLY A 677 -2.78 -13.09 -29.14
N VAL A 678 -2.04 -12.04 -29.50
CA VAL A 678 -0.93 -12.12 -30.48
C VAL A 678 0.21 -12.99 -29.96
N PHE A 679 0.66 -12.74 -28.72
CA PHE A 679 1.72 -13.50 -28.06
C PHE A 679 1.31 -14.96 -27.89
N PHE A 680 0.08 -15.20 -27.46
CA PHE A 680 -0.46 -16.54 -27.26
C PHE A 680 -0.54 -17.32 -28.57
N SER A 681 -1.08 -16.72 -29.64
CA SER A 681 -1.14 -17.35 -30.97
C SER A 681 0.25 -17.67 -31.53
N THR A 682 1.21 -16.77 -31.33
CA THR A 682 2.61 -16.97 -31.75
C THR A 682 3.28 -18.09 -30.94
N SER A 683 3.08 -18.10 -29.62
CA SER A 683 3.60 -19.13 -28.72
C SER A 683 3.02 -20.51 -29.06
N LEU A 684 1.72 -20.59 -29.34
CA LEU A 684 1.07 -21.84 -29.76
C LEU A 684 1.64 -22.34 -31.10
N ARG A 685 1.96 -21.45 -32.05
CA ARG A 685 2.63 -21.84 -33.30
C ARG A 685 4.01 -22.43 -33.05
N LEU A 686 4.84 -21.74 -32.26
CA LEU A 686 6.17 -22.20 -31.90
C LEU A 686 6.09 -23.55 -31.18
N PHE A 687 5.23 -23.66 -30.17
CA PHE A 687 5.05 -24.90 -29.41
C PHE A 687 4.54 -26.04 -30.29
N SER A 688 3.58 -25.79 -31.18
CA SER A 688 3.10 -26.82 -32.13
C SER A 688 4.20 -27.30 -33.10
N SER A 689 5.11 -26.39 -33.50
CA SER A 689 6.26 -26.70 -34.35
C SER A 689 7.33 -27.52 -33.60
N LEU A 690 7.68 -27.13 -32.36
CA LEU A 690 8.57 -27.93 -31.51
C LEU A 690 7.97 -29.29 -31.14
N TRP A 691 6.66 -29.35 -30.90
CA TRP A 691 5.96 -30.59 -30.60
C TRP A 691 6.01 -31.56 -31.80
N LEU A 692 5.88 -31.02 -33.01
CA LEU A 692 6.05 -31.76 -34.27
C LEU A 692 7.45 -32.36 -34.44
N THR A 693 8.50 -31.67 -33.97
CA THR A 693 9.88 -32.17 -34.08
C THR A 693 10.22 -33.18 -32.99
N LEU A 694 9.66 -33.03 -31.78
CA LEU A 694 9.98 -33.86 -30.62
C LEU A 694 9.14 -35.15 -30.52
N PHE A 695 7.88 -35.14 -30.96
CA PHE A 695 6.97 -36.27 -30.81
C PHE A 695 6.37 -36.70 -32.17
N ARG A 696 6.65 -37.95 -32.60
CA ARG A 696 6.03 -38.57 -33.77
C ARG A 696 4.50 -38.65 -33.60
N PRO A 697 3.72 -38.49 -34.68
CA PRO A 697 2.26 -38.38 -34.58
C PRO A 697 1.64 -39.68 -34.08
N THR A 698 1.09 -39.67 -32.87
CA THR A 698 -0.03 -40.56 -32.53
C THR A 698 -1.28 -39.97 -33.15
N VAL A 699 -1.84 -40.64 -34.17
CA VAL A 699 -3.16 -40.30 -34.72
C VAL A 699 -4.16 -40.37 -33.57
N LEU A 700 -4.56 -39.20 -33.05
CA LEU A 700 -5.59 -39.12 -32.03
C LEU A 700 -6.91 -39.44 -32.72
N ARG A 701 -7.37 -40.69 -32.60
CA ARG A 701 -8.66 -41.15 -33.11
C ARG A 701 -9.73 -40.15 -32.65
N LYS A 702 -10.37 -39.47 -33.59
CA LYS A 702 -11.48 -38.54 -33.34
C LYS A 702 -12.67 -39.39 -32.90
N ASP A 703 -12.81 -39.59 -31.59
CA ASP A 703 -13.96 -40.29 -31.03
C ASP A 703 -15.19 -39.37 -31.15
N ASN A 704 -16.18 -39.77 -31.96
CA ASN A 704 -17.41 -39.02 -32.23
C ASN A 704 -18.34 -38.86 -31.00
N LYS A 705 -17.98 -39.39 -29.84
CA LYS A 705 -18.76 -39.24 -28.60
C LYS A 705 -18.17 -38.13 -27.74
N LEU A 706 -18.99 -37.13 -27.40
CA LEU A 706 -18.64 -36.01 -26.52
C LEU A 706 -18.15 -36.50 -25.13
N ILE A 707 -18.70 -37.62 -24.65
CA ILE A 707 -18.35 -38.25 -23.37
C ILE A 707 -17.92 -39.71 -23.62
N THR A 708 -16.69 -40.06 -23.26
CA THR A 708 -16.18 -41.44 -23.30
C THR A 708 -15.83 -41.93 -21.89
N PRO A 709 -15.87 -43.25 -21.61
CA PRO A 709 -15.51 -43.80 -20.29
C PRO A 709 -14.11 -43.36 -19.83
N ARG A 710 -13.15 -43.30 -20.76
CA ARG A 710 -11.79 -42.82 -20.49
C ARG A 710 -11.77 -41.38 -19.95
N ARG A 711 -12.55 -40.47 -20.55
CA ARG A 711 -12.63 -39.08 -20.11
C ARG A 711 -13.37 -38.91 -18.80
N PHE A 712 -14.42 -39.70 -18.60
CA PHE A 712 -15.08 -39.76 -17.30
C PHE A 712 -14.09 -40.16 -16.19
N CYS A 713 -13.21 -41.13 -16.45
CA CYS A 713 -12.12 -41.46 -15.53
C CYS A 713 -11.13 -40.31 -15.32
N VAL A 714 -10.77 -39.55 -16.37
CA VAL A 714 -9.90 -38.36 -16.24
C VAL A 714 -10.56 -37.29 -15.37
N VAL A 715 -11.83 -36.95 -15.62
CA VAL A 715 -12.62 -36.01 -14.81
C VAL A 715 -12.65 -36.45 -13.35
N LEU A 716 -12.99 -37.72 -13.09
CA LEU A 716 -13.03 -38.26 -11.73
C LEU A 716 -11.66 -38.20 -11.04
N SER A 717 -10.59 -38.51 -11.78
CA SER A 717 -9.23 -38.44 -11.26
C SER A 717 -8.82 -37.01 -10.89
N LEU A 718 -9.07 -36.03 -11.76
CA LEU A 718 -8.75 -34.62 -11.51
C LEU A 718 -9.63 -34.00 -10.44
N ALA A 719 -10.91 -34.41 -10.34
CA ALA A 719 -11.79 -34.05 -9.24
C ALA A 719 -11.27 -34.59 -7.90
N LEU A 720 -10.77 -35.83 -7.89
CA LEU A 720 -10.13 -36.43 -6.71
C LEU A 720 -8.82 -35.72 -6.35
N VAL A 721 -8.00 -35.34 -7.34
CA VAL A 721 -6.82 -34.49 -7.12
C VAL A 721 -7.24 -33.15 -6.49
N SER A 722 -8.24 -32.46 -7.04
CA SER A 722 -8.77 -31.20 -6.48
C SER A 722 -9.23 -31.36 -5.02
N TRP A 723 -9.89 -32.48 -4.70
CA TRP A 723 -10.43 -32.73 -3.36
C TRP A 723 -9.36 -33.04 -2.31
N THR A 724 -8.36 -33.84 -2.70
CA THR A 724 -7.31 -34.39 -1.82
C THR A 724 -6.10 -33.47 -1.70
N THR A 725 -5.84 -32.65 -2.71
CA THR A 725 -4.65 -31.78 -2.79
C THR A 725 -5.04 -30.29 -2.84
N CYS A 726 -5.06 -29.70 -4.03
CA CYS A 726 -5.31 -28.28 -4.30
C CYS A 726 -6.10 -28.13 -5.61
N GLY A 727 -7.20 -27.39 -5.58
CA GLY A 727 -8.03 -27.10 -6.76
C GLY A 727 -7.28 -26.32 -7.84
N ALA A 728 -6.39 -25.39 -7.46
CA ALA A 728 -5.56 -24.66 -8.41
C ALA A 728 -4.59 -25.60 -9.17
N PHE A 729 -4.13 -26.68 -8.53
CA PHE A 729 -3.31 -27.69 -9.19
C PHE A 729 -4.12 -28.49 -10.21
N ALA A 730 -5.35 -28.90 -9.86
CA ALA A 730 -6.24 -29.55 -10.82
C ALA A 730 -6.57 -28.64 -12.02
N ILE A 731 -6.83 -27.34 -11.80
CA ILE A 731 -7.02 -26.33 -12.84
C ILE A 731 -5.79 -26.23 -13.75
N PHE A 732 -4.58 -26.25 -13.17
CA PHE A 732 -3.34 -26.19 -13.94
C PHE A 732 -3.13 -27.45 -14.79
N LEU A 733 -3.40 -28.65 -14.26
CA LEU A 733 -3.28 -29.90 -15.00
C LEU A 733 -4.24 -29.96 -16.20
N ILE A 734 -5.52 -29.61 -16.01
CA ILE A 734 -6.48 -29.60 -17.12
C ILE A 734 -6.15 -28.52 -18.17
N TYR A 735 -5.61 -27.37 -17.72
CA TYR A 735 -5.12 -26.33 -18.63
C TYR A 735 -3.98 -26.84 -19.52
N LEU A 736 -3.00 -27.56 -18.96
CA LEU A 736 -1.92 -28.18 -19.74
C LEU A 736 -2.48 -29.19 -20.74
N GLN A 737 -3.39 -30.07 -20.32
CA GLN A 737 -4.05 -31.03 -21.22
C GLN A 737 -4.77 -30.34 -22.39
N TYR A 738 -5.46 -29.23 -22.11
CA TYR A 738 -6.15 -28.46 -23.14
C TYR A 738 -5.18 -27.71 -24.08
N LEU A 739 -4.07 -27.17 -23.56
CA LEU A 739 -3.00 -26.56 -24.36
C LEU A 739 -2.40 -27.54 -25.38
N PHE A 740 -2.17 -28.79 -24.96
CA PHE A 740 -1.69 -29.85 -25.86
C PHE A 740 -2.70 -30.12 -26.97
N LYS A 741 -4.00 -30.23 -26.64
CA LYS A 741 -5.05 -30.40 -27.66
C LYS A 741 -5.13 -29.23 -28.64
N GLY A 742 -4.96 -27.99 -28.16
CA GLY A 742 -4.90 -26.81 -29.03
C GLY A 742 -3.76 -26.87 -30.04
N SER A 743 -2.62 -27.42 -29.62
CA SER A 743 -1.44 -27.62 -30.47
C SER A 743 -1.65 -28.73 -31.50
N ASP A 744 -2.30 -29.83 -31.13
CA ASP A 744 -2.69 -30.90 -32.04
C ASP A 744 -3.72 -30.44 -33.08
N CYS A 745 -4.74 -29.67 -32.67
CA CYS A 745 -5.74 -29.12 -33.59
C CYS A 745 -5.10 -28.15 -34.59
N LYS A 746 -4.11 -27.35 -34.16
CA LYS A 746 -3.34 -26.47 -35.04
C LYS A 746 -2.51 -27.26 -36.05
N LYS A 747 -1.86 -28.34 -35.59
CA LYS A 747 -1.10 -29.28 -36.40
C LYS A 747 -1.98 -29.91 -37.49
N GLU A 748 -3.14 -30.48 -37.14
CA GLU A 748 -4.10 -31.05 -38.10
C GLU A 748 -4.53 -30.03 -39.16
N THR A 749 -4.85 -28.80 -38.73
CA THR A 749 -5.24 -27.73 -39.65
C THR A 749 -4.10 -27.34 -40.60
N SER A 750 -2.87 -27.26 -40.08
CA SER A 750 -1.68 -26.93 -40.90
C SER A 750 -1.35 -28.03 -41.91
N GLN A 751 -1.37 -29.30 -41.50
CA GLN A 751 -1.15 -30.46 -42.37
C GLN A 751 -2.24 -30.57 -43.45
N ASN A 752 -3.50 -30.38 -43.09
CA ASN A 752 -4.59 -30.39 -44.07
C ASN A 752 -4.47 -29.25 -45.08
N SER A 753 -4.03 -28.06 -44.64
CA SER A 753 -3.76 -26.94 -45.54
C SER A 753 -2.58 -27.18 -46.49
N SER A 754 -1.49 -27.80 -46.01
CA SER A 754 -0.31 -28.14 -46.83
C SER A 754 -0.58 -29.29 -47.80
N ILE A 755 -1.29 -30.34 -47.36
CA ILE A 755 -1.73 -31.45 -48.22
C ILE A 755 -2.65 -30.93 -49.33
N TYR A 756 -3.52 -29.95 -49.04
CA TYR A 756 -4.38 -29.32 -50.04
C TYR A 756 -3.58 -28.46 -51.05
N THR A 757 -2.56 -27.73 -50.60
CA THR A 757 -1.69 -26.95 -51.51
C THR A 757 -0.87 -27.87 -52.42
N VAL A 758 -0.36 -28.98 -51.89
CA VAL A 758 0.39 -29.99 -52.67
C VAL A 758 -0.53 -30.76 -53.63
N LYS A 759 -1.75 -31.16 -53.21
CA LYS A 759 -2.73 -31.81 -54.10
C LYS A 759 -3.18 -30.91 -55.25
N ASN A 760 -3.38 -29.61 -55.01
CA ASN A 760 -3.71 -28.67 -56.09
C ASN A 760 -2.55 -28.46 -57.08
N GLN A 761 -1.29 -28.73 -56.69
CA GLN A 761 -0.15 -28.72 -57.60
C GLN A 761 0.04 -30.05 -58.34
N SER A 762 -0.51 -31.17 -57.82
CA SER A 762 -0.30 -32.52 -58.37
C SER A 762 -1.52 -33.15 -59.06
N SER A 763 -2.67 -32.48 -59.17
CA SER A 763 -3.84 -33.03 -59.89
C SER A 763 -4.52 -32.01 -60.81
N MET A 764 -4.13 -31.99 -62.09
CA MET A 764 -5.00 -31.61 -63.22
C MET A 764 -5.80 -32.85 -63.66
N ASP A 765 -6.61 -33.45 -62.77
CA ASP A 765 -7.60 -34.42 -63.23
C ASP A 765 -8.85 -34.46 -62.34
N SER A 766 -9.97 -34.66 -63.01
CA SER A 766 -11.37 -34.47 -62.61
C SER A 766 -11.80 -34.97 -61.20
N THR A 767 -11.62 -34.14 -60.17
CA THR A 767 -12.42 -34.25 -58.93
C THR A 767 -13.75 -33.49 -59.06
N SER A 768 -14.87 -34.12 -58.69
CA SER A 768 -16.20 -33.50 -58.74
C SER A 768 -16.28 -32.22 -57.88
N LYS A 769 -16.98 -31.18 -58.37
CA LYS A 769 -17.22 -29.91 -57.63
C LYS A 769 -17.81 -30.15 -56.22
N ALA A 770 -18.56 -31.24 -56.03
CA ALA A 770 -19.13 -31.61 -54.73
C ALA A 770 -18.07 -32.08 -53.73
N THR A 771 -17.08 -32.86 -54.17
CA THR A 771 -15.99 -33.35 -53.31
C THR A 771 -15.04 -32.22 -52.90
N GLN A 772 -14.77 -31.26 -53.80
CA GLN A 772 -14.00 -30.05 -53.51
C GLN A 772 -14.73 -29.11 -52.52
N SER A 773 -16.05 -28.96 -52.66
CA SER A 773 -16.92 -28.21 -51.72
C SER A 773 -16.92 -28.82 -50.31
N LEU A 774 -16.99 -30.16 -50.21
CA LEU A 774 -16.98 -30.88 -48.93
C LEU A 774 -15.60 -30.81 -48.22
N CYS A 775 -14.49 -30.84 -48.98
CA CYS A 775 -13.15 -30.62 -48.43
C CYS A 775 -12.92 -29.16 -47.97
N ASN A 776 -13.41 -28.17 -48.72
CA ASN A 776 -13.29 -26.76 -48.32
C ASN A 776 -14.11 -26.44 -47.06
N SER A 777 -15.29 -27.04 -46.92
CA SER A 777 -16.13 -26.86 -45.73
C SER A 777 -15.54 -27.50 -44.48
N THR A 778 -14.94 -28.69 -44.58
CA THR A 778 -14.28 -29.37 -43.45
C THR A 778 -12.99 -28.66 -42.99
N ILE A 779 -12.21 -28.09 -43.92
CA ILE A 779 -11.04 -27.24 -43.58
C ILE A 779 -11.49 -25.93 -42.91
N ALA A 780 -12.52 -25.26 -43.46
CA ALA A 780 -13.06 -24.04 -42.88
C ALA A 780 -13.67 -24.24 -41.48
N GLU A 781 -14.26 -25.40 -41.24
CA GLU A 781 -14.74 -25.83 -39.92
C GLU A 781 -13.59 -26.05 -38.94
N GLY A 782 -12.54 -26.77 -39.34
CA GLY A 782 -11.34 -26.97 -38.51
C GLY A 782 -10.65 -25.65 -38.13
N ILE A 783 -10.56 -24.72 -39.07
CA ILE A 783 -10.06 -23.36 -38.83
C ILE A 783 -10.96 -22.60 -37.84
N SER A 784 -12.29 -22.70 -37.99
CA SER A 784 -13.24 -22.02 -37.11
C SER A 784 -13.20 -22.55 -35.68
N SER A 785 -13.16 -23.88 -35.51
CA SER A 785 -13.00 -24.55 -34.22
C SER A 785 -11.69 -24.13 -33.55
N LEU A 786 -10.57 -24.14 -34.27
CA LEU A 786 -9.28 -23.68 -33.75
C LEU A 786 -9.35 -22.23 -33.26
N LYS A 787 -9.93 -21.30 -34.04
CA LYS A 787 -10.07 -19.89 -33.64
C LYS A 787 -10.87 -19.73 -32.34
N MET A 788 -11.92 -20.53 -32.16
CA MET A 788 -12.74 -20.54 -30.95
C MET A 788 -11.97 -21.10 -29.75
N HIS A 789 -11.28 -22.23 -29.92
CA HIS A 789 -10.46 -22.84 -28.86
C HIS A 789 -9.33 -21.91 -28.40
N VAL A 790 -8.71 -21.15 -29.30
CA VAL A 790 -7.70 -20.14 -28.94
C VAL A 790 -8.28 -19.08 -28.00
N THR A 791 -9.49 -18.58 -28.27
CA THR A 791 -10.16 -17.61 -27.39
C THR A 791 -10.51 -18.20 -26.03
N ILE A 792 -11.05 -19.43 -26.01
CA ILE A 792 -11.33 -20.16 -24.77
C ILE A 792 -10.04 -20.33 -23.96
N LEU A 793 -8.94 -20.68 -24.61
CA LEU A 793 -7.64 -20.88 -23.97
C LEU A 793 -7.04 -19.58 -23.41
N ASN A 794 -7.26 -18.44 -24.08
CA ASN A 794 -6.93 -17.11 -23.55
C ASN A 794 -7.73 -16.81 -22.27
N LEU A 795 -9.04 -17.08 -22.24
CA LEU A 795 -9.88 -16.93 -21.04
C LEU A 795 -9.37 -17.81 -19.89
N PHE A 796 -9.05 -19.07 -20.20
CA PHE A 796 -8.50 -20.00 -19.21
C PHE A 796 -7.13 -19.62 -18.68
N THR A 797 -6.26 -19.05 -19.54
CA THR A 797 -4.95 -18.57 -19.10
C THR A 797 -5.10 -17.54 -17.97
N TRP A 798 -6.08 -16.63 -18.07
CA TRP A 798 -6.38 -15.69 -16.98
C TRP A 798 -6.96 -16.36 -15.73
N ILE A 799 -7.80 -17.39 -15.87
CA ILE A 799 -8.25 -18.20 -14.72
C ILE A 799 -7.04 -18.83 -14.02
N VAL A 800 -6.10 -19.44 -14.76
CA VAL A 800 -4.89 -20.03 -14.17
C VAL A 800 -4.07 -18.95 -13.47
N LEU A 801 -3.84 -17.78 -14.09
CA LEU A 801 -3.07 -16.69 -13.50
C LEU A 801 -3.69 -16.16 -12.20
N LEU A 802 -5.02 -16.02 -12.13
CA LEU A 802 -5.72 -15.57 -10.93
C LEU A 802 -5.69 -16.60 -9.79
N ASN A 803 -5.61 -17.90 -10.10
CA ASN A 803 -5.55 -18.98 -9.11
C ASN A 803 -4.11 -19.46 -8.79
N LEU A 804 -3.12 -19.02 -9.58
CA LEU A 804 -1.70 -19.34 -9.40
C LEU A 804 -1.18 -19.10 -7.97
N PRO A 805 -1.59 -18.02 -7.26
CA PRO A 805 -1.09 -17.80 -5.92
C PRO A 805 -1.48 -18.89 -4.90
N SER A 806 -2.66 -19.49 -5.05
CA SER A 806 -3.07 -20.64 -4.24
C SER A 806 -2.20 -21.87 -4.54
N LEU A 807 -1.80 -22.07 -5.80
CA LEU A 807 -0.89 -23.14 -6.20
C LEU A 807 0.51 -22.94 -5.60
N ILE A 808 1.06 -21.73 -5.69
CA ILE A 808 2.39 -21.39 -5.14
C ILE A 808 2.39 -21.56 -3.61
N TYR A 809 1.36 -21.07 -2.93
CA TYR A 809 1.23 -21.24 -1.48
C TYR A 809 1.18 -22.72 -1.08
N TRP A 810 0.39 -23.53 -1.79
CA TRP A 810 0.29 -24.97 -1.54
C TRP A 810 1.64 -25.67 -1.76
N LEU A 811 2.32 -25.43 -2.88
CA LEU A 811 3.64 -26.01 -3.18
C LEU A 811 4.67 -25.72 -2.07
N LYS A 812 4.70 -24.48 -1.55
CA LYS A 812 5.59 -24.09 -0.45
C LYS A 812 5.29 -24.84 0.85
N ASN A 813 4.04 -25.20 1.10
CA ASN A 813 3.59 -25.80 2.37
C ASN A 813 3.36 -27.32 2.31
N LEU A 814 3.72 -27.97 1.20
CA LEU A 814 3.60 -29.42 0.99
C LEU A 814 4.22 -30.26 2.12
N ARG A 815 5.30 -29.77 2.74
CA ARG A 815 5.97 -30.45 3.86
C ARG A 815 5.06 -30.63 5.08
N TYR A 816 4.10 -29.74 5.29
CA TYR A 816 3.25 -29.72 6.49
C TYR A 816 1.83 -30.21 6.22
N SER A 817 1.30 -29.99 5.02
CA SER A 817 -0.02 -30.48 4.63
C SER A 817 -0.06 -30.77 3.13
N VAL A 818 -0.50 -31.98 2.77
CA VAL A 818 -0.74 -32.38 1.38
C VAL A 818 -2.00 -31.71 0.83
N ARG A 819 -2.98 -31.40 1.70
CA ARG A 819 -4.24 -30.76 1.33
C ARG A 819 -4.18 -29.25 1.62
N LEU A 820 -4.60 -28.44 0.66
CA LEU A 820 -4.86 -27.03 0.89
C LEU A 820 -6.20 -26.89 1.63
N ASP A 821 -6.16 -26.32 2.84
CA ASP A 821 -7.35 -26.13 3.66
C ASP A 821 -7.28 -24.81 4.45
N PRO A 822 -8.21 -23.86 4.19
CA PRO A 822 -9.31 -23.93 3.22
C PRO A 822 -8.85 -23.70 1.76
N ASP A 823 -9.49 -24.35 0.79
CA ASP A 823 -9.16 -24.18 -0.64
C ASP A 823 -10.19 -23.28 -1.34
N PRO A 824 -9.82 -22.08 -1.82
CA PRO A 824 -10.73 -21.17 -2.51
C PRO A 824 -11.12 -21.65 -3.91
N CYS A 825 -10.33 -22.52 -4.52
CA CYS A 825 -10.49 -22.94 -5.91
C CYS A 825 -11.26 -24.26 -6.05
N ARG A 826 -11.44 -25.02 -4.96
CA ARG A 826 -11.90 -26.42 -5.01
C ARG A 826 -13.18 -26.64 -5.81
N SER A 827 -14.23 -25.89 -5.53
CA SER A 827 -15.52 -26.01 -6.21
C SER A 827 -15.42 -25.60 -7.68
N THR A 828 -14.80 -24.45 -7.94
CA THR A 828 -14.56 -23.94 -9.30
C THR A 828 -13.73 -24.92 -10.13
N ALA A 829 -12.72 -25.55 -9.53
CA ALA A 829 -11.86 -26.53 -10.20
C ALA A 829 -12.65 -27.76 -10.67
N ILE A 830 -13.53 -28.31 -9.83
CA ILE A 830 -14.35 -29.48 -10.20
C ILE A 830 -15.25 -29.12 -11.39
N ILE A 831 -15.90 -27.96 -11.35
CA ILE A 831 -16.77 -27.49 -12.44
C ILE A 831 -15.96 -27.26 -13.73
N LEU A 832 -14.79 -26.61 -13.64
CA LEU A 832 -13.95 -26.30 -14.79
C LEU A 832 -13.34 -27.55 -15.44
N VAL A 833 -12.96 -28.55 -14.65
CA VAL A 833 -12.47 -29.84 -15.17
C VAL A 833 -13.53 -30.51 -16.03
N CYS A 834 -14.79 -30.56 -15.56
CA CYS A 834 -15.90 -31.11 -16.34
C CYS A 834 -16.14 -30.33 -17.63
N ILE A 835 -16.11 -28.99 -17.57
CA ILE A 835 -16.32 -28.12 -18.74
C ILE A 835 -15.23 -28.35 -19.78
N LEU A 836 -13.96 -28.30 -19.38
CA LEU A 836 -12.83 -28.38 -20.31
C LEU A 836 -12.74 -29.73 -21.01
N GLU A 837 -12.98 -30.83 -20.30
CA GLU A 837 -12.98 -32.18 -20.90
C GLU A 837 -14.04 -32.35 -22.00
N ILE A 838 -15.21 -31.71 -21.83
CA ILE A 838 -16.24 -31.69 -22.86
C ILE A 838 -15.81 -30.78 -24.03
N LEU A 839 -15.34 -29.57 -23.72
CA LEU A 839 -14.88 -28.61 -24.73
C LEU A 839 -13.68 -29.12 -25.56
N MET A 840 -12.83 -30.01 -25.03
CA MET A 840 -11.70 -30.57 -25.80
C MET A 840 -12.11 -31.28 -27.09
N ASN A 841 -13.37 -31.73 -27.21
CA ASN A 841 -13.89 -32.38 -28.41
C ASN A 841 -14.97 -31.60 -29.15
N SER A 842 -15.38 -30.44 -28.65
CA SER A 842 -16.45 -29.68 -29.29
C SER A 842 -16.03 -29.16 -30.66
N SER A 843 -16.88 -29.30 -31.67
CA SER A 843 -16.71 -28.63 -32.96
C SER A 843 -17.59 -27.38 -33.05
N THR A 844 -17.23 -26.46 -33.94
CA THR A 844 -18.11 -25.31 -34.24
C THR A 844 -19.42 -25.72 -34.92
N SER A 845 -19.49 -26.90 -35.55
CA SER A 845 -20.72 -27.40 -36.16
C SER A 845 -21.77 -27.80 -35.12
N GLU A 846 -21.36 -28.50 -34.06
CA GLU A 846 -22.24 -28.87 -32.93
C GLU A 846 -22.83 -27.62 -32.27
N VAL A 847 -21.99 -26.64 -31.98
CA VAL A 847 -22.40 -25.36 -31.40
C VAL A 847 -23.36 -24.61 -32.33
N LYS A 848 -23.10 -24.62 -33.64
CA LYS A 848 -23.93 -23.97 -34.66
C LYS A 848 -25.33 -24.58 -34.78
N SER A 849 -25.47 -25.88 -34.59
CA SER A 849 -26.77 -26.57 -34.63
C SER A 849 -27.65 -26.32 -33.39
N SER A 850 -27.07 -25.82 -32.30
CA SER A 850 -27.78 -25.66 -31.03
C SER A 850 -28.84 -24.55 -31.06
N LYS A 851 -30.00 -24.84 -30.45
CA LYS A 851 -31.04 -23.83 -30.18
C LYS A 851 -30.59 -22.80 -29.13
N LEU A 852 -29.64 -23.16 -28.26
CA LEU A 852 -29.13 -22.31 -27.19
C LEU A 852 -28.08 -21.30 -27.66
N LEU A 853 -27.56 -21.43 -28.89
CA LEU A 853 -26.48 -20.58 -29.41
C LEU A 853 -26.84 -19.08 -29.39
N LYS A 854 -28.10 -18.72 -29.68
CA LYS A 854 -28.55 -17.31 -29.62
C LYS A 854 -28.45 -16.74 -28.21
N ILE A 855 -28.70 -17.55 -27.19
CA ILE A 855 -28.58 -17.17 -25.79
C ILE A 855 -27.09 -17.09 -25.43
N ALA A 856 -26.31 -18.12 -25.80
CA ALA A 856 -24.86 -18.20 -25.59
C ALA A 856 -24.10 -17.01 -26.17
N ALA A 857 -24.51 -16.49 -27.33
CA ALA A 857 -23.89 -15.33 -27.96
C ALA A 857 -24.24 -13.99 -27.27
N LYS A 858 -25.41 -13.88 -26.62
CA LYS A 858 -25.88 -12.64 -25.98
C LYS A 858 -25.42 -12.48 -24.53
N VAL A 859 -25.24 -13.58 -23.80
CA VAL A 859 -24.87 -13.61 -22.38
C VAL A 859 -23.47 -13.01 -22.05
N PRO A 860 -22.44 -13.10 -22.90
CA PRO A 860 -21.12 -12.52 -22.59
C PRO A 860 -21.11 -11.00 -22.33
N LEU A 861 -22.04 -10.25 -22.94
CA LEU A 861 -22.17 -8.80 -22.70
C LEU A 861 -22.64 -8.47 -21.27
N PRO A 862 -23.79 -8.95 -20.78
CA PRO A 862 -24.22 -8.70 -19.40
C PRO A 862 -23.24 -9.28 -18.37
N LEU A 863 -22.57 -10.41 -18.66
CA LEU A 863 -21.51 -10.92 -17.79
C LEU A 863 -20.30 -9.98 -17.73
N SER A 864 -19.93 -9.36 -18.84
CA SER A 864 -18.84 -8.36 -18.89
C SER A 864 -19.20 -7.13 -18.05
N VAL A 865 -20.45 -6.65 -18.15
CA VAL A 865 -20.97 -5.56 -17.30
C VAL A 865 -20.93 -5.95 -15.82
N ALA A 866 -21.44 -7.15 -15.47
CA ALA A 866 -21.44 -7.64 -14.10
C ALA A 866 -20.01 -7.85 -13.55
N MET A 867 -19.09 -8.33 -14.39
CA MET A 867 -17.69 -8.53 -14.03
C MET A 867 -17.01 -7.20 -13.71
N LEU A 868 -17.24 -6.14 -14.50
CA LEU A 868 -16.77 -4.80 -14.15
C LEU A 868 -17.50 -4.25 -12.91
N ALA A 869 -18.79 -4.53 -12.74
CA ALA A 869 -19.54 -4.06 -11.58
C ALA A 869 -19.03 -4.65 -10.24
N PHE A 870 -18.68 -5.94 -10.22
CA PHE A 870 -18.43 -6.68 -8.98
C PHE A 870 -17.05 -7.35 -8.87
N GLY A 871 -16.20 -7.26 -9.89
CA GLY A 871 -14.90 -7.93 -9.94
C GLY A 871 -13.70 -7.03 -9.66
N ARG A 872 -13.86 -5.69 -9.65
CA ARG A 872 -12.76 -4.72 -9.48
C ARG A 872 -12.13 -4.78 -8.10
N MET A 873 -12.95 -4.94 -7.07
CA MET A 873 -12.54 -5.09 -5.68
C MET A 873 -12.58 -6.56 -5.20
N HIS A 874 -12.96 -7.48 -6.09
CA HIS A 874 -13.15 -8.90 -5.77
C HIS A 874 -12.68 -9.78 -6.94
N LEU A 875 -11.38 -9.75 -7.24
CA LEU A 875 -10.80 -10.46 -8.39
C LEU A 875 -11.09 -11.97 -8.39
N TYR A 876 -11.22 -12.58 -7.21
CA TYR A 876 -11.61 -13.99 -7.08
C TYR A 876 -12.98 -14.33 -7.71
N LYS A 877 -13.84 -13.33 -7.98
CA LYS A 877 -15.13 -13.54 -8.65
C LYS A 877 -14.99 -13.68 -10.18
N VAL A 878 -13.91 -13.16 -10.77
CA VAL A 878 -13.70 -13.14 -12.24
C VAL A 878 -13.78 -14.56 -12.86
N PRO A 879 -13.13 -15.60 -12.29
CA PRO A 879 -13.25 -16.96 -12.81
C PRO A 879 -14.69 -17.48 -12.89
N HIS A 880 -15.58 -17.10 -11.96
CA HIS A 880 -16.95 -17.57 -11.95
C HIS A 880 -17.77 -17.05 -13.14
N PHE A 881 -17.60 -15.77 -13.50
CA PHE A 881 -18.26 -15.19 -14.67
C PHE A 881 -17.83 -15.88 -15.98
N VAL A 882 -16.54 -16.15 -16.13
CA VAL A 882 -16.01 -16.88 -17.29
C VAL A 882 -16.54 -18.32 -17.30
N THR A 883 -16.50 -19.01 -16.16
CA THR A 883 -17.01 -20.37 -16.00
C THR A 883 -18.48 -20.46 -16.43
N PHE A 884 -19.32 -19.52 -16.00
CA PHE A 884 -20.73 -19.49 -16.39
C PHE A 884 -20.94 -19.35 -17.90
N SER A 885 -20.15 -18.50 -18.57
CA SER A 885 -20.21 -18.37 -20.04
C SER A 885 -19.80 -19.65 -20.76
N LEU A 886 -18.87 -20.41 -20.19
CA LEU A 886 -18.38 -21.67 -20.77
C LEU A 886 -19.35 -22.84 -20.52
N ILE A 887 -20.05 -22.85 -19.39
CA ILE A 887 -21.15 -23.82 -19.14
C ILE A 887 -22.20 -23.70 -20.24
N LEU A 888 -22.58 -22.48 -20.61
CA LEU A 888 -23.57 -22.26 -21.66
C LEU A 888 -23.09 -22.75 -23.04
N HIS A 889 -21.78 -22.65 -23.31
CA HIS A 889 -21.19 -23.24 -24.51
C HIS A 889 -21.23 -24.77 -24.48
N VAL A 890 -20.87 -25.38 -23.35
CA VAL A 890 -20.97 -26.84 -23.18
C VAL A 890 -22.41 -27.31 -23.40
N LEU A 891 -23.40 -26.58 -22.88
CA LEU A 891 -24.81 -26.88 -23.14
C LEU A 891 -25.16 -26.79 -24.62
N CYS A 892 -24.58 -25.85 -25.38
CA CYS A 892 -24.73 -25.81 -26.84
C CYS A 892 -24.10 -27.01 -27.57
N CYS A 893 -23.06 -27.64 -27.02
CA CYS A 893 -22.49 -28.85 -27.62
C CYS A 893 -23.37 -30.10 -27.36
N ILE A 894 -24.24 -30.05 -26.35
CA ILE A 894 -25.08 -31.18 -25.92
C ILE A 894 -26.51 -31.07 -26.49
N VAL A 895 -27.07 -29.86 -26.55
CA VAL A 895 -28.46 -29.53 -26.94
C VAL A 895 -28.50 -28.90 -28.31
#